data_AF-A0A535A1B4-F1
#
_entry.id   AF-A0A535A1B4-F1
#
_cell.length_a   1.000
_cell.length_b   1.000
_cell.length_c   1.000
_cell.angle_alpha   90.00
_cell.angle_beta   90.00
_cell.angle_gamma   90.00
#
_symmetry.space_group_name_H-M   'P 1'
#
loop_
_entity.id
_entity.type
_entity.pdbx_description
1 polymer ?
#
loop_
_entity_poly.entity_id
_entity_poly.type
_entity_poly.pdbx_seq_one_letter_code
_entity_poly.pdbx_strand_id
1 'polypeptide(L)'
;MRRPPGSRLRGQLPGPHNGRMPSDLLMCPPRFYRVAYVINPWMEGNIGRTDGAVATQQWERLRAELARRAAIEYAEPAEGLPDMPFTANAGLVHDGTFIPARFRFPQRQPEVPRLTSWFGERGYRVVSLPSGGTFEGEGDALFQPGVPLLWGGYGVRTSLQAHRDLSELLDIEVIPLRLVDERFYHLDTCFCPLPGGRVVYYPDAFDHDSLETIRVRVPAEQRCEVDATDALHFACNAVVVGDAYVTNFASPALQERLAGWGFQTVVCPLTEFILAGGAAKCLVLQLTHPGARRPAAAPRRPSAVRERMVEIQGDLLDTGLMNTLLDCITEGGGSFEIEAFQAGLRHDQASLARVRVVAPAPERLETILTRLVQMGARVAEEDRDARLEAVTRSGVAPRDFYSTTIYPTEVRVGGRWVRVTGQRMDAVVVVDGRTDPPRASCRLLRALTVGDRVVCGIEGVRIHPTHVPAAGETFGFMTADTSSERRVELAVDRIAWEMRRVRDRGGKIVVVGGPVVIHTGGGPHLARLVRRSYVQALLAGNGLAAHDIEQALFGTSLGVDLKRGINVQGGHRNHLYAINLVRGSGGIRQAVERGLIREGILYEARRAAPGRRARGARAPVHSSSRAPRWRALRGSFPRASPGPRRTAPPDANPFPQPARMTSAR
;
A
#
# COMPACT_ATOMS: atom_id res chain seq x y z
N MET A 1 21.40 52.29 29.21
CA MET A 1 20.05 52.69 29.69
C MET A 1 19.14 52.94 28.48
N ARG A 2 18.10 52.11 28.29
CA ARG A 2 16.75 52.47 27.79
C ARG A 2 15.97 51.18 27.46
N ARG A 3 14.86 50.98 28.17
CA ARG A 3 13.78 50.03 27.82
C ARG A 3 12.79 50.73 26.85
N PRO A 4 11.91 49.97 26.17
CA PRO A 4 11.35 50.31 24.84
C PRO A 4 9.88 50.77 24.86
N PRO A 5 9.32 51.11 23.68
CA PRO A 5 7.98 50.67 23.27
C PRO A 5 8.06 49.98 21.88
N GLY A 6 7.26 49.00 21.47
CA GLY A 6 5.88 48.68 21.81
C GLY A 6 4.98 48.97 20.59
N SER A 7 4.74 47.99 19.71
CA SER A 7 3.42 47.71 19.12
C SER A 7 3.48 46.51 18.18
N ARG A 8 2.63 45.52 18.48
CA ARG A 8 2.35 44.36 17.64
C ARG A 8 1.41 44.83 16.52
N LEU A 9 1.78 44.61 15.26
CA LEU A 9 0.86 44.68 14.13
C LEU A 9 -0.14 43.53 14.25
N ARG A 10 -1.28 43.78 14.89
CA ARG A 10 -2.51 43.01 14.67
C ARG A 10 -3.01 43.38 13.28
N GLY A 11 -2.74 42.54 12.28
CA GLY A 11 -3.43 42.59 11.00
C GLY A 11 -4.92 42.34 11.22
N GLN A 12 -5.74 43.30 10.79
CA GLN A 12 -7.19 43.25 10.84
C GLN A 12 -7.73 42.04 10.06
N LEU A 13 -8.65 41.31 10.68
CA LEU A 13 -9.50 40.33 10.01
C LEU A 13 -10.41 41.06 9.01
N PRO A 14 -10.59 40.60 7.76
CA PRO A 14 -11.58 41.18 6.86
C PRO A 14 -12.99 40.94 7.42
N GLY A 15 -13.84 41.96 7.36
CA GLY A 15 -15.23 41.92 7.79
C GLY A 15 -16.12 41.02 6.92
N PRO A 16 -17.39 40.83 7.32
CA PRO A 16 -18.33 39.94 6.63
C PRO A 16 -18.59 40.42 5.19
N HIS A 17 -18.57 39.47 4.26
CA HIS A 17 -18.81 39.65 2.83
C HIS A 17 -20.00 40.57 2.52
N ASN A 18 -19.84 41.44 1.52
CA ASN A 18 -20.90 42.23 0.89
C ASN A 18 -22.14 41.36 0.61
N GLY A 19 -23.20 41.50 1.41
CA GLY A 19 -24.64 41.38 1.11
C GLY A 19 -25.20 40.22 0.27
N ARG A 20 -24.40 39.30 -0.25
CA ARG A 20 -24.82 38.17 -1.09
C ARG A 20 -24.91 36.95 -0.18
N MET A 21 -26.10 36.35 -0.09
CA MET A 21 -26.25 35.05 0.55
C MET A 21 -25.23 34.09 -0.09
N PRO A 22 -24.41 33.39 0.70
CA PRO A 22 -23.38 32.51 0.14
C PRO A 22 -24.07 31.38 -0.62
N SER A 23 -23.70 31.22 -1.88
CA SER A 23 -24.12 30.09 -2.71
C SER A 23 -23.45 28.81 -2.20
N ASP A 24 -24.15 27.68 -2.27
CA ASP A 24 -23.66 26.41 -1.71
C ASP A 24 -22.91 25.59 -2.75
N LEU A 25 -23.32 25.68 -4.02
CA LEU A 25 -22.85 24.81 -5.10
C LEU A 25 -22.41 25.64 -6.32
N LEU A 26 -21.42 25.15 -7.06
CA LEU A 26 -21.04 25.61 -8.39
C LEU A 26 -21.29 24.48 -9.40
N MET A 27 -21.90 24.81 -10.53
CA MET A 27 -22.07 23.93 -11.69
C MET A 27 -21.63 24.64 -12.98
N CYS A 28 -21.45 23.90 -14.08
CA CYS A 28 -21.20 24.47 -15.40
C CYS A 28 -22.12 23.79 -16.43
N PRO A 29 -22.91 24.56 -17.21
CA PRO A 29 -23.79 24.00 -18.24
C PRO A 29 -23.02 23.22 -19.31
N PRO A 30 -23.57 22.12 -19.85
CA PRO A 30 -22.89 21.25 -20.81
C PRO A 30 -22.92 21.75 -22.27
N ARG A 31 -22.88 23.08 -22.50
CA ARG A 31 -23.06 23.67 -23.85
C ARG A 31 -22.07 23.12 -24.89
N PHE A 32 -20.83 22.87 -24.48
CA PHE A 32 -19.76 22.35 -25.33
C PHE A 32 -19.32 20.94 -24.93
N TYR A 33 -20.14 20.25 -24.13
CA TYR A 33 -19.84 18.93 -23.61
C TYR A 33 -19.78 17.89 -24.73
N ARG A 34 -18.75 17.04 -24.69
CA ARG A 34 -18.57 15.86 -25.55
C ARG A 34 -17.38 15.06 -25.06
N VAL A 35 -17.36 13.76 -25.32
CA VAL A 35 -16.11 12.99 -25.21
C VAL A 35 -15.24 13.29 -26.44
N ALA A 36 -14.21 14.13 -26.26
CA ALA A 36 -13.31 14.57 -27.34
C ALA A 36 -11.94 13.87 -27.35
N TYR A 37 -11.61 13.17 -26.26
CA TYR A 37 -10.32 12.52 -26.03
C TYR A 37 -10.50 11.41 -24.98
N VAL A 38 -9.44 10.64 -24.73
CA VAL A 38 -9.42 9.58 -23.70
C VAL A 38 -8.34 9.89 -22.67
N ILE A 39 -8.77 10.15 -21.43
CA ILE A 39 -7.88 10.39 -20.27
C ILE A 39 -8.30 9.56 -19.04
N ASN A 40 -9.27 8.67 -19.21
CA ASN A 40 -9.68 7.66 -18.25
C ASN A 40 -10.30 6.46 -18.99
N PRO A 41 -10.44 5.29 -18.34
CA PRO A 41 -10.97 4.08 -18.99
C PRO A 41 -12.41 4.18 -19.48
N TRP A 42 -13.25 5.06 -18.91
CA TRP A 42 -14.65 5.20 -19.30
C TRP A 42 -14.81 5.92 -20.65
N MET A 43 -13.87 6.79 -21.00
CA MET A 43 -13.84 7.49 -22.29
C MET A 43 -13.43 6.58 -23.46
N GLU A 44 -12.80 5.44 -23.18
CA GLU A 44 -12.32 4.50 -24.20
C GLU A 44 -13.50 4.00 -25.05
N GLY A 45 -13.39 4.12 -26.38
CA GLY A 45 -14.47 3.77 -27.30
C GLY A 45 -15.71 4.69 -27.28
N ASN A 46 -15.66 5.84 -26.58
CA ASN A 46 -16.76 6.78 -26.44
C ASN A 46 -16.56 8.15 -27.12
N ILE A 47 -15.41 8.37 -27.79
CA ILE A 47 -15.16 9.61 -28.54
C ILE A 47 -16.30 9.86 -29.54
N GLY A 48 -16.90 11.06 -29.47
CA GLY A 48 -17.97 11.49 -30.37
C GLY A 48 -19.31 10.76 -30.20
N ARG A 49 -19.49 9.91 -29.18
CA ARG A 49 -20.72 9.14 -28.96
C ARG A 49 -21.75 9.80 -28.06
N THR A 50 -21.41 10.92 -27.45
CA THR A 50 -22.32 11.69 -26.57
C THR A 50 -23.43 12.37 -27.38
N ASP A 51 -24.66 12.31 -26.91
CA ASP A 51 -25.78 13.11 -27.40
C ASP A 51 -25.93 14.40 -26.57
N GLY A 52 -25.66 15.55 -27.19
CA GLY A 52 -25.70 16.85 -26.51
C GLY A 52 -27.09 17.27 -26.02
N ALA A 53 -28.16 16.83 -26.69
CA ALA A 53 -29.53 17.14 -26.28
C ALA A 53 -29.91 16.31 -25.04
N VAL A 54 -29.56 15.02 -25.04
CA VAL A 54 -29.75 14.14 -23.87
C VAL A 54 -28.90 14.60 -22.69
N ALA A 55 -27.62 14.95 -22.93
CA ALA A 55 -26.73 15.46 -21.88
C ALA A 55 -27.29 16.73 -21.22
N THR A 56 -27.81 17.66 -22.04
CA THR A 56 -28.46 18.88 -21.54
C THR A 56 -29.70 18.55 -20.72
N GLN A 57 -30.57 17.64 -21.18
CA GLN A 57 -31.76 17.22 -20.44
C GLN A 57 -31.41 16.57 -19.08
N GLN A 58 -30.41 15.68 -19.07
CA GLN A 58 -29.94 15.01 -17.86
C GLN A 58 -29.35 16.01 -16.85
N TRP A 59 -28.53 16.93 -17.33
CA TRP A 59 -27.94 17.99 -16.50
C TRP A 59 -28.99 18.95 -15.93
N GLU A 60 -29.96 19.37 -16.74
CA GLU A 60 -31.07 20.23 -16.28
C GLU A 60 -31.92 19.56 -15.20
N ARG A 61 -32.14 18.24 -15.32
CA ARG A 61 -32.83 17.46 -14.27
C ARG A 61 -32.03 17.46 -12.97
N LEU A 62 -30.72 17.20 -13.02
CA LEU A 62 -29.85 17.26 -11.85
C LEU A 62 -29.87 18.66 -11.22
N ARG A 63 -29.69 19.71 -12.04
CA ARG A 63 -29.73 21.12 -11.61
C ARG A 63 -31.06 21.45 -10.92
N ALA A 64 -32.19 21.04 -11.51
CA ALA A 64 -33.51 21.29 -10.95
C ALA A 64 -33.72 20.58 -9.60
N GLU A 65 -33.20 19.37 -9.41
CA GLU A 65 -33.26 18.66 -8.13
C GLU A 65 -32.41 19.35 -7.04
N LEU A 66 -31.20 19.79 -7.40
CA LEU A 66 -30.30 20.47 -6.48
C LEU A 66 -30.80 21.88 -6.12
N ALA A 67 -31.34 22.62 -7.09
CA ALA A 67 -31.82 24.00 -6.90
C ALA A 67 -33.02 24.11 -5.95
N ARG A 68 -33.74 23.01 -5.70
CA ARG A 68 -34.79 22.96 -4.66
C ARG A 68 -34.23 22.96 -3.24
N ARG A 69 -32.93 22.69 -3.06
CA ARG A 69 -32.32 22.36 -1.77
C ARG A 69 -31.10 23.22 -1.43
N ALA A 70 -30.45 23.80 -2.44
CA ALA A 70 -29.24 24.59 -2.29
C ALA A 70 -29.18 25.71 -3.34
N ALA A 71 -28.50 26.82 -2.98
CA ALA A 71 -28.22 27.89 -3.93
C ALA A 71 -27.08 27.47 -4.88
N ILE A 72 -27.28 27.67 -6.19
CA ILE A 72 -26.35 27.24 -7.24
C ILE A 72 -25.83 28.45 -8.01
N GLU A 73 -24.51 28.54 -8.15
CA GLU A 73 -23.85 29.40 -9.13
C GLU A 73 -23.39 28.63 -10.37
N TYR A 74 -23.19 29.38 -11.45
CA TYR A 74 -22.81 28.82 -12.74
C TYR A 74 -21.48 29.42 -13.20
N ALA A 75 -20.56 28.54 -13.58
CA ALA A 75 -19.40 28.90 -14.39
C ALA A 75 -19.83 28.93 -15.87
N GLU A 76 -19.28 29.87 -16.63
CA GLU A 76 -19.53 29.95 -18.07
C GLU A 76 -18.76 28.84 -18.80
N PRO A 77 -19.44 28.01 -19.61
CA PRO A 77 -18.78 26.97 -20.39
C PRO A 77 -17.94 27.61 -21.50
N ALA A 78 -16.82 26.98 -21.85
CA ALA A 78 -15.94 27.45 -22.92
C ALA A 78 -15.82 26.44 -24.05
N GLU A 79 -15.80 26.94 -25.28
CA GLU A 79 -15.53 26.12 -26.46
C GLU A 79 -14.14 25.50 -26.37
N GLY A 80 -14.02 24.25 -26.83
CA GLY A 80 -12.77 23.48 -26.76
C GLY A 80 -12.47 22.86 -25.39
N LEU A 81 -13.26 23.16 -24.34
CA LEU A 81 -13.09 22.61 -22.99
C LEU A 81 -14.32 21.78 -22.58
N PRO A 82 -14.48 20.57 -23.15
CA PRO A 82 -15.69 19.79 -22.99
C PRO A 82 -15.90 19.27 -21.56
N ASP A 83 -14.85 19.16 -20.76
CA ASP A 83 -14.89 18.64 -19.39
C ASP A 83 -15.17 19.73 -18.33
N MET A 84 -15.35 21.01 -18.72
CA MET A 84 -15.75 22.08 -17.80
C MET A 84 -17.01 21.82 -16.96
N PRO A 85 -18.03 21.07 -17.44
CA PRO A 85 -19.16 20.64 -16.60
C PRO A 85 -18.75 19.91 -15.34
N PHE A 86 -17.59 19.23 -15.32
CA PHE A 86 -17.06 18.52 -14.16
C PHE A 86 -16.37 19.48 -13.17
N THR A 87 -17.18 20.36 -12.58
CA THR A 87 -16.74 21.43 -11.69
C THR A 87 -16.11 20.94 -10.39
N ALA A 88 -16.41 19.71 -9.93
CA ALA A 88 -15.74 19.13 -8.75
C ALA A 88 -14.22 19.10 -8.91
N ASN A 89 -13.72 19.00 -10.14
CA ASN A 89 -12.29 18.99 -10.42
C ASN A 89 -11.68 20.38 -10.62
N ALA A 90 -12.46 21.45 -10.52
CA ALA A 90 -11.95 22.82 -10.65
C ALA A 90 -10.89 23.14 -9.60
N GLY A 91 -11.05 22.58 -8.40
CA GLY A 91 -10.23 22.86 -7.23
C GLY A 91 -10.97 22.49 -5.96
N LEU A 92 -10.55 23.07 -4.84
CA LEU A 92 -11.18 22.90 -3.53
C LEU A 92 -11.44 24.26 -2.91
N VAL A 93 -12.63 24.42 -2.33
CA VAL A 93 -13.03 25.66 -1.66
C VAL A 93 -13.09 25.42 -0.16
N HIS A 94 -12.49 26.32 0.61
CA HIS A 94 -12.62 26.32 2.06
C HIS A 94 -12.42 27.74 2.59
N ASP A 95 -13.35 28.25 3.40
CA ASP A 95 -13.16 29.51 4.14
C ASP A 95 -12.74 30.70 3.23
N GLY A 96 -13.54 30.95 2.18
CA GLY A 96 -13.26 32.02 1.21
C GLY A 96 -11.95 31.84 0.43
N THR A 97 -11.29 30.70 0.55
CA THR A 97 -10.07 30.36 -0.19
C THR A 97 -10.42 29.33 -1.26
N PHE A 98 -9.97 29.58 -2.48
CA PHE A 98 -10.06 28.64 -3.59
C PHE A 98 -8.66 28.13 -3.91
N ILE A 99 -8.50 26.80 -3.91
CA ILE A 99 -7.27 26.11 -4.26
C ILE A 99 -7.49 25.50 -5.64
N PRO A 100 -6.96 26.10 -6.72
CA PRO A 100 -7.20 25.61 -8.06
C PRO A 100 -6.56 24.25 -8.28
N ALA A 101 -7.19 23.45 -9.13
CA ALA A 101 -6.62 22.20 -9.58
C ALA A 101 -5.35 22.40 -10.43
N ARG A 102 -4.48 21.40 -10.38
CA ARG A 102 -3.35 21.19 -11.28
C ARG A 102 -3.52 19.82 -11.94
N PHE A 103 -4.21 19.82 -13.07
CA PHE A 103 -4.56 18.61 -13.80
C PHE A 103 -3.33 17.83 -14.27
N ARG A 104 -3.40 16.49 -14.12
CA ARG A 104 -2.39 15.56 -14.65
C ARG A 104 -2.32 15.64 -16.18
N PHE A 105 -3.47 15.74 -16.82
CA PHE A 105 -3.60 15.69 -18.28
C PHE A 105 -3.69 17.10 -18.89
N PRO A 106 -2.92 17.39 -19.97
CA PRO A 106 -2.88 18.72 -20.59
C PRO A 106 -4.23 19.15 -21.16
N GLN A 107 -5.10 18.21 -21.52
CA GLN A 107 -6.42 18.48 -22.10
C GLN A 107 -7.33 19.33 -21.19
N ARG A 108 -7.19 19.19 -19.86
CA ARG A 108 -8.00 19.93 -18.87
C ARG A 108 -7.30 21.15 -18.26
N GLN A 109 -5.98 21.28 -18.46
CA GLN A 109 -5.21 22.42 -17.91
C GLN A 109 -5.73 23.81 -18.32
N PRO A 110 -6.26 24.03 -19.55
CA PRO A 110 -6.81 25.34 -19.92
C PRO A 110 -8.11 25.73 -19.20
N GLU A 111 -8.73 24.82 -18.43
CA GLU A 111 -9.87 25.15 -17.56
C GLU A 111 -9.44 26.01 -16.36
N VAL A 112 -8.22 25.80 -15.87
CA VAL A 112 -7.72 26.38 -14.61
C VAL A 112 -7.71 27.91 -14.61
N PRO A 113 -7.18 28.62 -15.64
CA PRO A 113 -7.19 30.08 -15.65
C PRO A 113 -8.59 30.68 -15.64
N ARG A 114 -9.56 30.03 -16.29
CA ARG A 114 -10.95 30.49 -16.36
C ARG A 114 -11.62 30.42 -15.00
N LEU A 115 -11.50 29.29 -14.34
CA LEU A 115 -12.07 29.08 -13.00
C LEU A 115 -11.36 29.95 -11.97
N THR A 116 -10.04 30.11 -12.07
CA THR A 116 -9.28 31.03 -11.22
C THR A 116 -9.77 32.48 -11.34
N SER A 117 -10.00 32.97 -12.57
CA SER A 117 -10.59 34.30 -12.81
C SER A 117 -11.98 34.39 -12.19
N TRP A 118 -12.83 33.39 -12.45
CA TRP A 118 -14.21 33.34 -11.96
C TRP A 118 -14.28 33.44 -10.43
N PHE A 119 -13.41 32.73 -9.72
CA PHE A 119 -13.29 32.76 -8.26
C PHE A 119 -12.72 34.09 -7.76
N GLY A 120 -11.66 34.61 -8.41
CA GLY A 120 -11.04 35.89 -8.05
C GLY A 120 -12.01 37.07 -8.19
N GLU A 121 -12.79 37.12 -9.28
CA GLU A 121 -13.84 38.13 -9.52
C GLU A 121 -14.95 38.10 -8.46
N ARG A 122 -15.14 36.95 -7.79
CA ARG A 122 -16.10 36.77 -6.69
C ARG A 122 -15.49 36.98 -5.31
N GLY A 123 -14.24 37.45 -5.25
CA GLY A 123 -13.56 37.81 -4.00
C GLY A 123 -12.98 36.62 -3.23
N TYR A 124 -12.88 35.44 -3.84
CA TYR A 124 -12.17 34.32 -3.22
C TYR A 124 -10.66 34.58 -3.26
N ARG A 125 -9.98 34.20 -2.18
CA ARG A 125 -8.52 34.16 -2.15
C ARG A 125 -8.04 32.93 -2.90
N VAL A 126 -7.45 33.13 -4.08
CA VAL A 126 -6.88 32.04 -4.88
C VAL A 126 -5.48 31.69 -4.36
N VAL A 127 -5.25 30.43 -4.00
CA VAL A 127 -3.95 29.96 -3.49
C VAL A 127 -3.56 28.65 -4.14
N SER A 128 -2.45 28.64 -4.87
CA SER A 128 -1.88 27.41 -5.45
C SER A 128 -1.13 26.58 -4.40
N LEU A 129 -1.09 25.26 -4.60
CA LEU A 129 -0.32 24.35 -3.75
C LEU A 129 1.21 24.57 -3.93
N PRO A 130 2.00 24.71 -2.85
CA PRO A 130 3.44 25.00 -2.94
C PRO A 130 4.30 23.93 -3.62
N SER A 131 4.00 22.64 -3.45
CA SER A 131 4.83 21.53 -3.97
C SER A 131 4.81 21.41 -5.50
N GLY A 132 3.82 22.00 -6.16
CA GLY A 132 3.60 21.82 -7.59
C GLY A 132 3.12 20.40 -7.98
N GLY A 133 2.75 19.55 -7.02
CA GLY A 133 2.13 18.26 -7.28
C GLY A 133 0.80 18.36 -8.04
N THR A 134 0.40 17.28 -8.71
CA THR A 134 -0.93 17.21 -9.33
C THR A 134 -2.02 17.20 -8.26
N PHE A 135 -3.12 17.88 -8.53
CA PHE A 135 -4.25 17.97 -7.63
C PHE A 135 -5.52 18.23 -8.44
N GLU A 136 -6.53 17.37 -8.33
CA GLU A 136 -7.75 17.46 -9.15
C GLU A 136 -9.00 17.78 -8.33
N GLY A 137 -8.81 18.63 -7.32
CA GLY A 137 -9.90 19.31 -6.61
C GLY A 137 -10.72 18.41 -5.69
N GLU A 138 -11.98 18.79 -5.49
CA GLU A 138 -12.94 18.06 -4.65
C GLU A 138 -13.24 16.65 -5.18
N GLY A 139 -12.99 16.37 -6.46
CA GLY A 139 -13.05 15.01 -7.00
C GLY A 139 -12.07 14.03 -6.30
N ASP A 140 -10.94 14.54 -5.82
CA ASP A 140 -9.91 13.75 -5.10
C ASP A 140 -9.75 14.16 -3.63
N ALA A 141 -10.46 15.17 -3.15
CA ALA A 141 -10.34 15.67 -1.79
C ALA A 141 -11.72 16.01 -1.21
N LEU A 142 -12.29 15.08 -0.44
CA LEU A 142 -13.66 15.16 0.06
C LEU A 142 -13.69 15.47 1.55
N PHE A 143 -14.36 16.56 1.94
CA PHE A 143 -14.57 16.88 3.35
C PHE A 143 -15.49 15.85 4.01
N GLN A 144 -15.20 15.48 5.26
CA GLN A 144 -16.17 14.80 6.10
C GLN A 144 -17.16 15.84 6.66
N PRO A 145 -18.47 15.74 6.35
CA PRO A 145 -19.43 16.74 6.79
C PRO A 145 -19.47 16.87 8.32
N GLY A 146 -19.38 18.11 8.80
CA GLY A 146 -19.50 18.44 10.22
C GLY A 146 -18.21 18.28 11.05
N VAL A 147 -17.09 17.84 10.47
CA VAL A 147 -15.81 17.71 11.19
C VAL A 147 -14.64 18.26 10.36
N PRO A 148 -13.56 18.76 11.01
CA PRO A 148 -12.38 19.28 10.32
C PRO A 148 -11.47 18.14 9.84
N LEU A 149 -11.95 17.36 8.88
CA LEU A 149 -11.25 16.23 8.27
C LEU A 149 -11.50 16.21 6.76
N LEU A 150 -10.44 15.96 6.00
CA LEU A 150 -10.44 15.81 4.56
C LEU A 150 -9.95 14.41 4.19
N TRP A 151 -10.72 13.67 3.39
CA TRP A 151 -10.27 12.42 2.79
C TRP A 151 -9.62 12.73 1.44
N GLY A 152 -8.38 12.29 1.22
CA GLY A 152 -7.61 12.60 0.02
C GLY A 152 -7.28 11.34 -0.79
N GLY A 153 -7.79 11.24 -2.02
CA GLY A 153 -7.42 10.20 -2.98
C GLY A 153 -6.04 10.45 -3.56
N TYR A 154 -5.27 9.37 -3.78
CA TYR A 154 -4.03 9.42 -4.56
C TYR A 154 -3.77 8.10 -5.29
N GLY A 155 -2.83 8.13 -6.25
CA GLY A 155 -2.37 6.96 -6.99
C GLY A 155 -2.67 7.04 -8.49
N VAL A 156 -3.77 7.69 -8.88
CA VAL A 156 -4.15 7.87 -10.29
C VAL A 156 -4.05 9.32 -10.75
N ARG A 157 -4.64 10.29 -10.03
CA ARG A 157 -4.67 11.70 -10.46
C ARG A 157 -3.89 12.63 -9.52
N THR A 158 -4.36 12.78 -8.29
CA THR A 158 -3.73 13.65 -7.28
C THR A 158 -2.48 13.01 -6.66
N SER A 159 -1.45 13.83 -6.40
CA SER A 159 -0.21 13.40 -5.76
C SER A 159 -0.26 13.50 -4.23
N LEU A 160 0.56 12.71 -3.53
CA LEU A 160 0.63 12.74 -2.07
C LEU A 160 1.12 14.08 -1.51
N GLN A 161 1.97 14.80 -2.24
CA GLN A 161 2.46 16.12 -1.84
C GLN A 161 1.31 17.12 -1.73
N ALA A 162 0.30 17.01 -2.60
CA ALA A 162 -0.89 17.85 -2.51
C ALA A 162 -1.60 17.68 -1.16
N HIS A 163 -1.65 16.46 -0.59
CA HIS A 163 -2.27 16.22 0.71
C HIS A 163 -1.50 16.87 1.87
N ARG A 164 -0.17 16.91 1.81
CA ARG A 164 0.66 17.66 2.77
C ARG A 164 0.34 19.15 2.69
N ASP A 165 0.38 19.69 1.49
CA ASP A 165 0.15 21.11 1.24
C ASP A 165 -1.27 21.53 1.68
N LEU A 166 -2.29 20.71 1.39
CA LEU A 166 -3.67 20.93 1.83
C LEU A 166 -3.78 20.93 3.36
N SER A 167 -3.13 19.99 4.04
CA SER A 167 -3.15 19.92 5.50
C SER A 167 -2.55 21.17 6.14
N GLU A 168 -1.45 21.67 5.60
CA GLU A 168 -0.76 22.87 6.09
C GLU A 168 -1.55 24.15 5.77
N LEU A 169 -2.04 24.27 4.54
CA LEU A 169 -2.74 25.46 4.04
C LEU A 169 -4.12 25.63 4.70
N LEU A 170 -4.85 24.54 4.91
CA LEU A 170 -6.19 24.56 5.47
C LEU A 170 -6.22 24.37 6.99
N ASP A 171 -5.11 23.96 7.61
CA ASP A 171 -5.04 23.61 9.03
C ASP A 171 -6.06 22.51 9.42
N ILE A 172 -6.19 21.51 8.54
CA ILE A 172 -7.14 20.39 8.60
C ILE A 172 -6.37 19.07 8.50
N GLU A 173 -6.88 18.04 9.17
CA GLU A 173 -6.36 16.68 9.02
C GLU A 173 -6.71 16.12 7.64
N VAL A 174 -5.70 15.74 6.86
CA VAL A 174 -5.88 15.10 5.55
C VAL A 174 -5.51 13.63 5.63
N ILE A 175 -6.45 12.75 5.24
CA ILE A 175 -6.29 11.31 5.28
C ILE A 175 -6.04 10.78 3.87
N PRO A 176 -4.80 10.35 3.54
CA PRO A 176 -4.51 9.78 2.25
C PRO A 176 -5.14 8.39 2.10
N LEU A 177 -5.86 8.17 1.01
CA LEU A 177 -6.46 6.91 0.58
C LEU A 177 -5.96 6.59 -0.83
N ARG A 178 -5.31 5.43 -0.99
CA ARG A 178 -4.74 4.98 -2.26
C ARG A 178 -5.79 4.31 -3.11
N LEU A 179 -6.00 4.83 -4.31
CA LEU A 179 -6.82 4.24 -5.36
C LEU A 179 -5.97 3.25 -6.16
N VAL A 180 -6.50 2.04 -6.39
CA VAL A 180 -5.79 0.94 -7.08
C VAL A 180 -6.51 0.43 -8.32
N ASP A 181 -7.71 0.94 -8.61
CA ASP A 181 -8.50 0.59 -9.78
C ASP A 181 -8.67 1.82 -10.67
N GLU A 182 -8.15 1.76 -11.89
CA GLU A 182 -8.16 2.88 -12.83
C GLU A 182 -9.58 3.30 -13.26
N ARG A 183 -10.58 2.44 -13.09
CA ARG A 183 -11.99 2.80 -13.32
C ARG A 183 -12.48 3.79 -12.26
N PHE A 184 -11.91 3.74 -11.06
CA PHE A 184 -12.22 4.64 -9.95
C PHE A 184 -11.07 5.63 -9.74
N TYR A 185 -10.75 6.40 -10.79
CA TYR A 185 -9.56 7.25 -10.88
C TYR A 185 -9.62 8.53 -10.02
N HIS A 186 -10.81 8.91 -9.57
CA HIS A 186 -11.04 9.98 -8.59
C HIS A 186 -11.71 9.41 -7.34
N LEU A 187 -11.38 9.95 -6.17
CA LEU A 187 -11.95 9.50 -4.90
C LEU A 187 -13.48 9.55 -4.89
N ASP A 188 -14.08 10.61 -5.43
CA ASP A 188 -15.54 10.82 -5.48
C ASP A 188 -16.30 9.78 -6.32
N THR A 189 -15.62 8.99 -7.15
CA THR A 189 -16.25 7.92 -7.92
C THR A 189 -16.50 6.66 -7.09
N CYS A 190 -15.79 6.50 -5.97
CA CYS A 190 -15.83 5.31 -5.14
C CYS A 190 -15.99 5.59 -3.63
N PHE A 191 -16.05 6.85 -3.21
CA PHE A 191 -16.15 7.25 -1.81
C PHE A 191 -17.05 8.49 -1.64
N CYS A 192 -18.00 8.42 -0.71
CA CYS A 192 -18.94 9.49 -0.39
C CYS A 192 -19.05 9.67 1.13
N PRO A 193 -18.40 10.70 1.71
CA PRO A 193 -18.59 11.07 3.10
C PRO A 193 -19.99 11.64 3.35
N LEU A 194 -20.61 11.22 4.44
CA LEU A 194 -21.96 11.64 4.85
C LEU A 194 -21.96 12.26 6.26
N PRO A 195 -22.95 13.11 6.59
CA PRO A 195 -23.18 13.58 7.96
C PRO A 195 -23.25 12.46 9.01
N GLY A 196 -22.79 12.79 10.22
CA GLY A 196 -22.75 11.85 11.35
C GLY A 196 -21.55 10.89 11.32
N GLY A 197 -20.48 11.24 10.59
CA GLY A 197 -19.26 10.41 10.48
C GLY A 197 -19.42 9.20 9.56
N ARG A 198 -20.50 9.14 8.79
CA ARG A 198 -20.82 7.99 7.92
C ARG A 198 -20.10 8.08 6.58
N VAL A 199 -19.94 6.93 5.92
CA VAL A 199 -19.37 6.83 4.57
C VAL A 199 -20.10 5.78 3.74
N VAL A 200 -20.29 6.06 2.46
CA VAL A 200 -20.64 5.08 1.42
C VAL A 200 -19.40 4.91 0.54
N TYR A 201 -18.93 3.68 0.34
CA TYR A 201 -17.73 3.46 -0.49
C TYR A 201 -17.69 2.07 -1.11
N TYR A 202 -16.92 1.95 -2.19
CA TYR A 202 -16.62 0.68 -2.85
C TYR A 202 -15.26 0.15 -2.38
N PRO A 203 -15.19 -0.97 -1.63
CA PRO A 203 -13.94 -1.42 -1.02
C PRO A 203 -12.82 -1.76 -2.02
N ASP A 204 -13.16 -2.38 -3.16
CA ASP A 204 -12.14 -2.88 -4.09
C ASP A 204 -11.44 -1.77 -4.90
N ALA A 205 -11.89 -0.52 -4.79
CA ALA A 205 -11.17 0.64 -5.35
C ALA A 205 -9.91 1.01 -4.56
N PHE A 206 -9.74 0.48 -3.33
CA PHE A 206 -8.70 0.88 -2.39
C PHE A 206 -7.67 -0.23 -2.15
N ASP A 207 -6.44 0.17 -1.81
CA ASP A 207 -5.47 -0.78 -1.27
C ASP A 207 -5.85 -1.23 0.17
N HIS A 208 -5.17 -2.28 0.65
CA HIS A 208 -5.48 -2.86 1.95
C HIS A 208 -5.32 -1.85 3.09
N ASP A 209 -4.27 -1.05 3.06
CA ASP A 209 -3.96 -0.09 4.11
C ASP A 209 -4.96 1.06 4.17
N SER A 210 -5.45 1.51 3.01
CA SER A 210 -6.51 2.51 2.91
C SER A 210 -7.83 1.95 3.44
N LEU A 211 -8.14 0.69 3.16
CA LEU A 211 -9.32 0.01 3.74
C LEU A 211 -9.23 -0.12 5.26
N GLU A 212 -8.09 -0.55 5.80
CA GLU A 212 -7.89 -0.60 7.25
C GLU A 212 -7.95 0.79 7.86
N THR A 213 -7.44 1.81 7.16
CA THR A 213 -7.55 3.22 7.57
C THR A 213 -9.00 3.67 7.69
N ILE A 214 -9.85 3.35 6.70
CA ILE A 214 -11.30 3.62 6.75
C ILE A 214 -11.92 2.84 7.90
N ARG A 215 -11.59 1.56 8.06
CA ARG A 215 -12.20 0.67 9.05
C ARG A 215 -11.89 1.04 10.50
N VAL A 216 -10.69 1.55 10.75
CA VAL A 216 -10.26 2.03 12.07
C VAL A 216 -10.93 3.36 12.41
N ARG A 217 -11.16 4.23 11.41
CA ARG A 217 -11.73 5.56 11.61
C ARG A 217 -13.25 5.58 11.64
N VAL A 218 -13.90 4.74 10.85
CA VAL A 218 -15.36 4.70 10.71
C VAL A 218 -15.90 3.38 11.26
N PRO A 219 -16.72 3.41 12.34
CA PRO A 219 -17.39 2.24 12.89
C PRO A 219 -18.23 1.49 11.86
N ALA A 220 -18.37 0.18 12.01
CA ALA A 220 -19.04 -0.68 11.04
C ALA A 220 -20.49 -0.25 10.75
N GLU A 221 -21.21 0.19 11.77
CA GLU A 221 -22.58 0.69 11.69
C GLU A 221 -22.72 2.00 10.89
N GLN A 222 -21.63 2.76 10.75
CA GLN A 222 -21.54 4.02 10.00
C GLN A 222 -20.94 3.82 8.59
N ARG A 223 -20.61 2.59 8.21
CA ARG A 223 -20.12 2.24 6.87
C ARG A 223 -21.23 1.63 6.02
N CYS A 224 -21.23 1.96 4.74
CA CYS A 224 -21.97 1.29 3.69
C CYS A 224 -20.99 0.89 2.60
N GLU A 225 -20.61 -0.38 2.58
CA GLU A 225 -19.80 -0.97 1.52
C GLU A 225 -20.74 -1.35 0.37
N VAL A 226 -20.60 -0.69 -0.79
CA VAL A 226 -21.38 -1.02 -1.99
C VAL A 226 -20.70 -2.15 -2.77
N ASP A 227 -21.48 -2.84 -3.59
CA ASP A 227 -20.94 -3.86 -4.51
C ASP A 227 -20.53 -3.26 -5.86
N ALA A 228 -20.03 -4.12 -6.75
CA ALA A 228 -19.62 -3.70 -8.09
C ALA A 228 -20.79 -3.18 -8.96
N THR A 229 -22.03 -3.63 -8.71
CA THR A 229 -23.19 -3.15 -9.46
C THR A 229 -23.45 -1.69 -9.16
N ASP A 230 -23.49 -1.31 -7.88
CA ASP A 230 -23.64 0.09 -7.48
C ASP A 230 -22.43 0.93 -7.88
N ALA A 231 -21.21 0.42 -7.64
CA ALA A 231 -19.98 1.15 -7.93
C ALA A 231 -19.81 1.48 -9.42
N LEU A 232 -20.02 0.51 -10.31
CA LEU A 232 -19.86 0.72 -11.77
C LEU A 232 -20.94 1.63 -12.37
N HIS A 233 -22.06 1.84 -11.68
CA HIS A 233 -23.07 2.83 -12.06
C HIS A 233 -22.91 4.16 -11.30
N PHE A 234 -21.73 4.40 -10.71
CA PHE A 234 -21.38 5.64 -10.03
C PHE A 234 -22.27 5.96 -8.82
N ALA A 235 -22.74 4.95 -8.09
CA ALA A 235 -23.60 5.16 -6.92
C ALA A 235 -22.92 5.97 -5.80
N CYS A 236 -21.60 5.86 -5.65
CA CYS A 236 -20.80 6.66 -4.72
C CYS A 236 -20.62 8.12 -5.19
N ASN A 237 -20.78 8.41 -6.48
CA ASN A 237 -20.62 9.75 -7.04
C ASN A 237 -21.88 10.58 -6.84
N ALA A 238 -22.17 10.87 -5.57
CA ALA A 238 -23.42 11.47 -5.14
C ALA A 238 -23.24 12.86 -4.53
N VAL A 239 -24.22 13.72 -4.75
CA VAL A 239 -24.33 15.02 -4.10
C VAL A 239 -25.26 14.89 -2.91
N VAL A 240 -24.77 15.28 -1.74
CA VAL A 240 -25.53 15.22 -0.49
C VAL A 240 -25.93 16.64 -0.11
N VAL A 241 -27.24 16.92 -0.12
CA VAL A 241 -27.79 18.24 0.21
C VAL A 241 -28.99 18.06 1.12
N GLY A 242 -28.89 18.55 2.36
CA GLY A 242 -29.89 18.27 3.39
C GLY A 242 -29.98 16.77 3.68
N ASP A 243 -31.17 16.20 3.52
CA ASP A 243 -31.46 14.77 3.64
C ASP A 243 -31.46 14.04 2.28
N ALA A 244 -31.18 14.72 1.16
CA ALA A 244 -31.17 14.10 -0.15
C ALA A 244 -29.78 13.53 -0.50
N TYR A 245 -29.77 12.27 -0.93
CA TYR A 245 -28.64 11.61 -1.57
C TYR A 245 -28.92 11.52 -3.08
N VAL A 246 -28.38 12.48 -3.85
CA VAL A 246 -28.64 12.61 -5.30
C VAL A 246 -27.54 11.89 -6.08
N THR A 247 -27.90 10.87 -6.84
CA THR A 247 -26.93 10.01 -7.56
C THR A 247 -27.48 9.52 -8.91
N ASN A 248 -26.61 8.97 -9.76
CA ASN A 248 -27.00 8.37 -11.03
C ASN A 248 -27.83 7.08 -10.87
N PHE A 249 -27.43 6.24 -9.92
CA PHE A 249 -28.01 4.93 -9.68
C PHE A 249 -27.85 4.56 -8.21
N ALA A 250 -28.82 3.82 -7.69
CA ALA A 250 -28.72 3.17 -6.39
C ALA A 250 -29.55 1.90 -6.41
N SER A 251 -28.93 0.77 -6.06
CA SER A 251 -29.62 -0.50 -5.88
C SER A 251 -30.67 -0.41 -4.76
N PRO A 252 -31.67 -1.29 -4.74
CA PRO A 252 -32.63 -1.35 -3.63
C PRO A 252 -31.95 -1.50 -2.26
N ALA A 253 -30.85 -2.26 -2.18
CA ALA A 253 -30.09 -2.46 -0.95
C ALA A 253 -29.42 -1.15 -0.48
N LEU A 254 -28.82 -0.38 -1.40
CA LEU A 254 -28.25 0.93 -1.08
C LEU A 254 -29.35 1.92 -0.66
N GLN A 255 -30.49 1.94 -1.36
CA GLN A 255 -31.62 2.80 -1.01
C GLN A 255 -32.16 2.49 0.39
N GLU A 256 -32.35 1.22 0.73
CA GLU A 256 -32.80 0.79 2.05
C GLU A 256 -31.79 1.20 3.13
N ARG A 257 -30.49 1.02 2.87
CA ARG A 257 -29.42 1.42 3.79
C ARG A 257 -29.40 2.92 4.05
N LEU A 258 -29.54 3.73 3.00
CA LEU A 258 -29.59 5.20 3.07
C LEU A 258 -30.86 5.67 3.81
N ALA A 259 -32.01 5.06 3.52
CA ALA A 259 -33.27 5.35 4.20
C ALA A 259 -33.17 5.03 5.71
N GLY A 260 -32.51 3.94 6.09
CA GLY A 260 -32.21 3.60 7.49
C GLY A 260 -31.32 4.62 8.21
N TRP A 261 -30.61 5.47 7.47
CA TRP A 261 -29.84 6.61 8.00
C TRP A 261 -30.58 7.95 7.91
N GLY A 262 -31.81 7.95 7.39
CA GLY A 262 -32.65 9.14 7.24
C GLY A 262 -32.41 9.92 5.95
N PHE A 263 -31.76 9.33 4.93
CA PHE A 263 -31.57 9.96 3.63
C PHE A 263 -32.66 9.54 2.65
N GLN A 264 -33.18 10.51 1.88
CA GLN A 264 -33.96 10.26 0.69
C GLN A 264 -33.04 10.06 -0.51
N THR A 265 -33.04 8.87 -1.11
CA THR A 265 -32.32 8.64 -2.36
C THR A 265 -33.06 9.26 -3.55
N VAL A 266 -32.38 10.11 -4.31
CA VAL A 266 -32.89 10.74 -5.54
C VAL A 266 -32.06 10.28 -6.72
N VAL A 267 -32.68 9.51 -7.62
CA VAL A 267 -32.02 8.96 -8.79
C VAL A 267 -32.21 9.90 -9.99
N CYS A 268 -31.09 10.43 -10.48
CA CYS A 268 -30.99 11.29 -11.66
C CYS A 268 -30.11 10.59 -12.70
N PRO A 269 -30.67 9.90 -13.71
CA PRO A 269 -29.87 9.26 -14.75
C PRO A 269 -28.97 10.28 -15.46
N LEU A 270 -27.67 9.97 -15.51
CA LEU A 270 -26.60 10.82 -16.05
C LEU A 270 -25.76 10.03 -17.07
N THR A 271 -26.41 9.18 -17.88
CA THR A 271 -25.74 8.22 -18.75
C THR A 271 -24.77 8.87 -19.74
N GLU A 272 -25.07 10.08 -20.23
CA GLU A 272 -24.17 10.79 -21.14
C GLU A 272 -22.87 11.18 -20.45
N PHE A 273 -22.94 11.59 -19.19
CA PHE A 273 -21.76 11.96 -18.39
C PHE A 273 -20.91 10.77 -17.97
N ILE A 274 -21.54 9.58 -17.79
CA ILE A 274 -20.83 8.33 -17.52
C ILE A 274 -19.90 7.96 -18.67
N LEU A 275 -20.24 8.30 -19.92
CA LEU A 275 -19.35 8.09 -21.08
C LEU A 275 -18.02 8.84 -20.95
N ALA A 276 -17.98 9.93 -20.16
CA ALA A 276 -16.76 10.66 -19.82
C ALA A 276 -16.16 10.25 -18.47
N GLY A 277 -16.78 9.30 -17.75
CA GLY A 277 -16.33 8.84 -16.44
C GLY A 277 -16.76 9.70 -15.26
N GLY A 278 -17.85 10.48 -15.38
CA GLY A 278 -18.38 11.29 -14.28
C GLY A 278 -19.89 11.16 -14.08
N ALA A 279 -20.38 11.50 -12.89
CA ALA A 279 -21.81 11.53 -12.59
C ALA A 279 -22.18 12.75 -11.72
N ALA A 280 -23.08 12.59 -10.74
CA ALA A 280 -23.71 13.71 -10.06
C ALA A 280 -22.71 14.57 -9.27
N LYS A 281 -21.84 13.95 -8.47
CA LYS A 281 -20.84 14.67 -7.68
C LYS A 281 -19.81 15.35 -8.57
N CYS A 282 -19.33 14.71 -9.64
CA CYS A 282 -18.35 15.32 -10.53
C CYS A 282 -18.86 16.64 -11.14
N LEU A 283 -20.16 16.75 -11.40
CA LEU A 283 -20.79 17.94 -12.00
C LEU A 283 -20.98 19.11 -11.01
N VAL A 284 -20.61 18.93 -9.74
CA VAL A 284 -20.88 19.88 -8.66
C VAL A 284 -19.67 20.08 -7.76
N LEU A 285 -19.22 21.33 -7.64
CA LEU A 285 -18.27 21.75 -6.60
C LEU A 285 -19.05 22.37 -5.42
N GLN A 286 -18.77 21.91 -4.20
CA GLN A 286 -19.29 22.55 -3.00
C GLN A 286 -18.47 23.80 -2.68
N LEU A 287 -19.17 24.91 -2.43
CA LEU A 287 -18.59 26.19 -2.05
C LEU A 287 -18.58 26.40 -0.52
N THR A 288 -19.45 25.67 0.18
CA THR A 288 -19.62 25.76 1.64
C THR A 288 -19.43 24.38 2.29
N HIS A 289 -18.64 24.34 3.37
CA HIS A 289 -18.40 23.12 4.17
C HIS A 289 -18.58 23.40 5.66
N PRO A 290 -19.83 23.44 6.17
CA PRO A 290 -20.11 23.67 7.57
C PRO A 290 -19.40 22.64 8.47
N GLY A 291 -18.75 23.11 9.53
CA GLY A 291 -18.03 22.26 10.49
C GLY A 291 -16.65 21.78 10.05
N ALA A 292 -16.21 22.07 8.81
CA ALA A 292 -14.88 21.69 8.33
C ALA A 292 -13.74 22.54 8.94
N ARG A 293 -14.06 23.68 9.58
CA ARG A 293 -13.04 24.51 10.23
C ARG A 293 -12.58 23.89 11.55
N ARG A 294 -11.27 23.76 11.73
CA ARG A 294 -10.69 23.36 13.01
C ARG A 294 -10.94 24.47 14.06
N PRO A 295 -11.50 24.15 15.24
CA PRO A 295 -11.58 25.12 16.33
C PRO A 295 -10.19 25.59 16.75
N ALA A 296 -9.98 26.89 16.91
CA ALA A 296 -8.65 27.47 17.19
C ALA A 296 -7.93 26.81 18.39
N ALA A 297 -8.69 26.40 19.42
CA ALA A 297 -8.19 25.74 20.63
C ALA A 297 -7.78 24.27 20.45
N ALA A 298 -8.24 23.60 19.38
CA ALA A 298 -7.85 22.21 19.12
C ALA A 298 -6.37 22.13 18.72
N PRO A 299 -5.64 21.04 19.03
CA PRO A 299 -4.27 20.89 18.56
C PRO A 299 -4.24 20.75 17.04
N ARG A 300 -3.22 21.33 16.40
CA ARG A 300 -2.94 21.10 14.98
C ARG A 300 -2.55 19.64 14.76
N ARG A 301 -3.02 19.04 13.68
CA ARG A 301 -2.59 17.71 13.23
C ARG A 301 -1.68 17.87 12.02
N PRO A 302 -0.36 17.69 12.16
CA PRO A 302 0.53 17.75 11.00
C PRO A 302 0.20 16.60 10.04
N SER A 303 0.40 16.83 8.74
CA SER A 303 0.26 15.78 7.74
C SER A 303 1.10 14.56 8.12
N ALA A 304 0.59 13.36 7.86
CA ALA A 304 1.35 12.11 7.98
C ALA A 304 2.28 11.88 6.78
N VAL A 305 2.04 12.57 5.66
CA VAL A 305 2.84 12.43 4.44
C VAL A 305 4.29 12.82 4.72
N ARG A 306 5.23 11.97 4.32
CA ARG A 306 6.67 12.21 4.47
C ARG A 306 7.35 12.00 3.14
N GLU A 307 8.44 12.73 2.93
CA GLU A 307 9.29 12.59 1.76
C GLU A 307 10.77 12.48 2.14
N ARG A 308 11.53 11.79 1.31
CA ARG A 308 12.99 11.64 1.41
C ARG A 308 13.59 11.60 0.02
N MET A 309 14.73 12.24 -0.13
CA MET A 309 15.53 12.15 -1.35
C MET A 309 16.35 10.86 -1.31
N VAL A 310 16.41 10.14 -2.43
CA VAL A 310 17.32 9.01 -2.63
C VAL A 310 18.20 9.23 -3.85
N GLU A 311 19.45 8.80 -3.74
CA GLU A 311 20.42 8.74 -4.81
C GLU A 311 20.61 7.30 -5.25
N ILE A 312 20.56 7.07 -6.56
CA ILE A 312 20.74 5.75 -7.16
C ILE A 312 21.88 5.87 -8.17
N GLN A 313 22.87 5.01 -8.05
CA GLN A 313 24.02 4.98 -8.94
C GLN A 313 24.24 3.56 -9.48
N GLY A 314 24.42 3.42 -10.79
CA GLY A 314 24.68 2.15 -11.45
C GLY A 314 24.27 2.15 -12.92
N ASP A 315 24.14 0.97 -13.51
CA ASP A 315 23.72 0.81 -14.90
C ASP A 315 22.18 0.88 -15.00
N LEU A 316 21.64 2.06 -14.68
CA LEU A 316 20.22 2.29 -14.41
C LEU A 316 19.29 1.94 -15.59
N LEU A 317 19.77 2.16 -16.81
CA LEU A 317 19.02 1.93 -18.05
C LEU A 317 19.19 0.48 -18.53
N ASP A 318 20.43 -0.01 -18.61
CA ASP A 318 20.74 -1.29 -19.25
C ASP A 318 20.28 -2.50 -18.42
N THR A 319 20.37 -2.41 -17.09
CA THR A 319 19.96 -3.51 -16.19
C THR A 319 18.49 -3.47 -15.81
N GLY A 320 17.78 -2.39 -16.14
CA GLY A 320 16.42 -2.15 -15.68
C GLY A 320 16.32 -1.77 -14.19
N LEU A 321 17.45 -1.54 -13.50
CA LEU A 321 17.49 -1.21 -12.06
C LEU A 321 16.62 0.01 -11.72
N MET A 322 16.57 1.02 -12.60
CA MET A 322 15.68 2.16 -12.42
C MET A 322 14.23 1.71 -12.27
N ASN A 323 13.73 0.93 -13.23
CA ASN A 323 12.34 0.47 -13.24
C ASN A 323 12.04 -0.33 -11.98
N THR A 324 12.91 -1.26 -11.60
CA THR A 324 12.71 -2.07 -10.39
C THR A 324 12.62 -1.19 -9.12
N LEU A 325 13.43 -0.13 -9.02
CA LEU A 325 13.38 0.79 -7.88
C LEU A 325 12.09 1.63 -7.87
N LEU A 326 11.67 2.14 -9.01
CA LEU A 326 10.43 2.93 -9.14
C LEU A 326 9.17 2.06 -8.89
N ASP A 327 9.18 0.83 -9.38
CA ASP A 327 8.14 -0.17 -9.11
C ASP A 327 8.07 -0.48 -7.62
N CYS A 328 9.23 -0.67 -6.97
CA CYS A 328 9.29 -0.88 -5.52
C CYS A 328 8.66 0.28 -4.72
N ILE A 329 8.83 1.53 -5.15
CA ILE A 329 8.18 2.70 -4.52
C ILE A 329 6.67 2.62 -4.69
N THR A 330 6.22 2.40 -5.92
CA THR A 330 4.80 2.37 -6.30
C THR A 330 4.08 1.21 -5.63
N GLU A 331 4.58 -0.01 -5.75
CA GLU A 331 4.05 -1.20 -5.06
C GLU A 331 4.03 -0.99 -3.54
N GLY A 332 5.05 -0.30 -3.01
CA GLY A 332 5.14 0.07 -1.61
C GLY A 332 4.17 1.16 -1.14
N GLY A 333 3.20 1.59 -1.95
CA GLY A 333 2.20 2.59 -1.56
C GLY A 333 2.72 4.02 -1.55
N GLY A 334 3.95 4.25 -2.01
CA GLY A 334 4.52 5.56 -2.18
C GLY A 334 4.30 6.13 -3.58
N SER A 335 4.82 7.33 -3.76
CA SER A 335 4.94 8.03 -5.03
C SER A 335 6.37 8.54 -5.15
N PHE A 336 6.79 8.93 -6.35
CA PHE A 336 8.12 9.44 -6.59
C PHE A 336 8.13 10.58 -7.60
N GLU A 337 9.19 11.39 -7.53
CA GLU A 337 9.54 12.40 -8.52
C GLU A 337 11.04 12.29 -8.81
N ILE A 338 11.41 12.19 -10.08
CA ILE A 338 12.81 12.19 -10.49
C ILE A 338 13.27 13.65 -10.57
N GLU A 339 14.09 14.07 -9.62
CA GLU A 339 14.59 15.44 -9.53
C GLU A 339 15.77 15.68 -10.49
N ALA A 340 16.64 14.68 -10.63
CA ALA A 340 17.75 14.74 -11.57
C ALA A 340 18.08 13.34 -12.11
N PHE A 341 18.43 13.28 -13.39
CA PHE A 341 18.96 12.09 -14.03
C PHE A 341 20.18 12.45 -14.88
N GLN A 342 21.30 11.80 -14.62
CA GLN A 342 22.54 11.91 -15.37
C GLN A 342 22.86 10.55 -15.97
N ALA A 343 22.66 10.43 -17.28
CA ALA A 343 23.06 9.25 -18.03
C ALA A 343 24.59 9.14 -18.07
N GLY A 344 25.11 7.91 -17.98
CA GLY A 344 26.49 7.63 -18.38
C GLY A 344 26.71 8.00 -19.84
N LEU A 345 27.84 8.63 -20.18
CA LEU A 345 28.13 9.03 -21.57
C LEU A 345 28.57 7.85 -22.44
N ARG A 346 28.87 6.71 -21.82
CA ARG A 346 29.25 5.44 -22.44
C ARG A 346 28.65 4.28 -21.65
N HIS A 347 28.53 3.12 -22.29
CA HIS A 347 27.97 1.89 -21.69
C HIS A 347 28.72 1.40 -20.43
N ASP A 348 29.98 1.80 -20.25
CA ASP A 348 30.81 1.42 -19.11
C ASP A 348 30.85 2.49 -18.00
N GLN A 349 30.00 3.53 -18.11
CA GLN A 349 29.85 4.58 -17.11
C GLN A 349 28.50 4.47 -16.41
N ALA A 350 28.54 4.41 -15.07
CA ALA A 350 27.34 4.39 -14.26
C ALA A 350 26.50 5.67 -14.44
N SER A 351 25.19 5.50 -14.57
CA SER A 351 24.21 6.58 -14.48
C SER A 351 23.93 6.93 -13.02
N LEU A 352 23.54 8.19 -12.78
CA LEU A 352 23.16 8.70 -11.46
C LEU A 352 21.75 9.28 -11.53
N ALA A 353 20.92 8.97 -10.54
CA ALA A 353 19.59 9.55 -10.40
C ALA A 353 19.34 10.04 -8.97
N ARG A 354 18.66 11.17 -8.86
CA ARG A 354 18.11 11.70 -7.61
C ARG A 354 16.60 11.61 -7.68
N VAL A 355 16.01 10.83 -6.78
CA VAL A 355 14.58 10.54 -6.77
C VAL A 355 14.02 10.94 -5.41
N ARG A 356 13.03 11.83 -5.42
CA ARG A 356 12.24 12.17 -4.23
C ARG A 356 11.20 11.08 -4.04
N VAL A 357 11.28 10.35 -2.93
CA VAL A 357 10.32 9.32 -2.53
C VAL A 357 9.35 9.93 -1.54
N VAL A 358 8.04 9.77 -1.78
CA VAL A 358 6.97 10.31 -0.94
C VAL A 358 6.05 9.18 -0.51
N ALA A 359 5.66 9.16 0.76
CA ALA A 359 4.79 8.12 1.31
C ALA A 359 3.69 8.72 2.19
N PRO A 360 2.53 8.06 2.32
CA PRO A 360 1.37 8.55 3.07
C PRO A 360 1.58 8.61 4.58
N ALA A 361 2.58 7.89 5.10
CA ALA A 361 2.91 7.81 6.51
C ALA A 361 4.42 7.58 6.72
N PRO A 362 5.00 7.98 7.87
CA PRO A 362 6.42 7.76 8.17
C PRO A 362 6.82 6.27 8.10
N GLU A 363 6.01 5.38 8.67
CA GLU A 363 6.29 3.93 8.71
C GLU A 363 6.34 3.32 7.31
N ARG A 364 5.53 3.88 6.39
CA ARG A 364 5.50 3.49 4.98
C ARG A 364 6.76 3.95 4.26
N LEU A 365 7.18 5.20 4.50
CA LEU A 365 8.40 5.74 3.91
C LEU A 365 9.61 4.91 4.31
N GLU A 366 9.78 4.65 5.60
CA GLU A 366 10.89 3.83 6.11
C GLU A 366 10.92 2.44 5.47
N THR A 367 9.74 1.84 5.27
CA THR A 367 9.63 0.54 4.61
C THR A 367 10.06 0.60 3.14
N ILE A 368 9.66 1.64 2.39
CA ILE A 368 10.08 1.82 1.00
C ILE A 368 11.59 2.04 0.94
N LEU A 369 12.12 2.98 1.73
CA LEU A 369 13.54 3.31 1.77
C LEU A 369 14.39 2.09 2.13
N THR A 370 13.93 1.23 3.04
CA THR A 370 14.62 -0.02 3.38
C THR A 370 14.87 -0.88 2.15
N ARG A 371 13.86 -1.04 1.29
CA ARG A 371 13.98 -1.83 0.07
C ARG A 371 14.86 -1.16 -0.97
N LEU A 372 14.70 0.14 -1.17
CA LEU A 372 15.54 0.90 -2.10
C LEU A 372 17.01 0.80 -1.69
N VAL A 373 17.31 0.92 -0.40
CA VAL A 373 18.66 0.72 0.13
C VAL A 373 19.11 -0.70 -0.16
N GLN A 374 18.30 -1.74 0.08
CA GLN A 374 18.64 -3.13 -0.27
C GLN A 374 18.88 -3.40 -1.77
N MET A 375 18.47 -2.47 -2.63
CA MET A 375 18.70 -2.50 -4.08
C MET A 375 19.85 -1.59 -4.53
N GLY A 376 20.52 -0.91 -3.60
CA GLY A 376 21.70 -0.08 -3.87
C GLY A 376 21.42 1.42 -3.87
N ALA A 377 20.19 1.86 -3.62
CA ALA A 377 19.90 3.28 -3.40
C ALA A 377 20.51 3.78 -2.09
N ARG A 378 20.75 5.08 -2.02
CA ARG A 378 21.26 5.79 -0.85
C ARG A 378 20.25 6.85 -0.47
N VAL A 379 19.93 7.00 0.80
CA VAL A 379 19.11 8.13 1.23
C VAL A 379 20.00 9.38 1.22
N ALA A 380 19.68 10.32 0.34
CA ALA A 380 20.39 11.59 0.29
C ALA A 380 20.02 12.41 1.53
N GLU A 381 20.99 13.12 2.08
CA GLU A 381 20.90 13.94 3.31
C GLU A 381 21.02 13.23 4.67
N GLU A 382 21.57 12.02 4.75
CA GLU A 382 22.04 11.51 6.04
C GLU A 382 23.49 11.03 6.02
N ASP A 383 24.36 12.02 6.22
CA ASP A 383 25.64 11.82 6.89
C ASP A 383 25.44 11.50 8.40
N ARG A 384 24.42 10.68 8.75
CA ARG A 384 24.07 10.30 10.12
C ARG A 384 24.57 8.90 10.44
N ASP A 385 25.08 8.76 11.66
CA ASP A 385 25.51 7.46 12.16
C ASP A 385 24.33 6.51 12.30
N ALA A 386 24.60 5.24 12.06
CA ALA A 386 23.63 4.17 12.22
C ALA A 386 23.08 4.16 13.64
N ARG A 387 21.76 4.04 13.77
CA ARG A 387 21.13 3.92 15.08
C ARG A 387 21.46 2.55 15.66
N LEU A 388 22.05 2.56 16.85
CA LEU A 388 22.50 1.37 17.55
C LEU A 388 21.66 1.14 18.81
N GLU A 389 21.02 -0.03 18.92
CA GLU A 389 20.31 -0.44 20.13
C GLU A 389 21.01 -1.62 20.79
N ALA A 390 21.03 -1.61 22.14
CA ALA A 390 21.64 -2.68 22.91
C ALA A 390 20.72 -3.91 22.98
N VAL A 391 21.30 -5.08 22.78
CA VAL A 391 20.63 -6.36 23.01
C VAL A 391 20.36 -6.52 24.51
N THR A 392 19.09 -6.63 24.88
CA THR A 392 18.66 -6.81 26.28
C THR A 392 18.51 -8.28 26.67
N ARG A 393 18.43 -9.19 25.69
CA ARG A 393 18.28 -10.63 25.91
C ARG A 393 19.15 -11.40 24.92
N SER A 394 19.98 -12.32 25.43
CA SER A 394 20.82 -13.15 24.57
C SER A 394 19.99 -13.90 23.54
N GLY A 395 20.48 -13.88 22.30
CA GLY A 395 19.85 -14.55 21.18
C GLY A 395 18.63 -13.83 20.59
N VAL A 396 18.35 -12.58 20.97
CA VAL A 396 17.18 -11.79 20.56
C VAL A 396 17.64 -10.39 20.14
N ALA A 397 17.33 -9.99 18.91
CA ALA A 397 17.64 -8.65 18.42
C ALA A 397 16.60 -7.62 18.91
N PRO A 398 16.94 -6.32 18.99
CA PRO A 398 15.99 -5.25 19.20
C PRO A 398 14.85 -5.26 18.17
N ARG A 399 13.72 -4.61 18.44
CA ARG A 399 12.49 -4.77 17.62
C ARG A 399 12.68 -4.33 16.18
N ASP A 400 13.45 -3.27 15.95
CA ASP A 400 13.61 -2.62 14.64
C ASP A 400 14.98 -2.91 14.00
N PHE A 401 15.51 -4.11 14.21
CA PHE A 401 16.84 -4.49 13.72
C PHE A 401 16.90 -4.50 12.18
N TYR A 402 18.05 -4.08 11.63
CA TYR A 402 18.36 -4.21 10.21
C TYR A 402 18.66 -5.68 9.85
N SER A 403 17.93 -6.21 8.87
CA SER A 403 18.16 -7.56 8.32
C SER A 403 19.10 -7.49 7.13
N THR A 404 20.23 -8.18 7.22
CA THR A 404 21.31 -8.13 6.22
C THR A 404 20.96 -8.89 4.95
N THR A 405 21.53 -8.45 3.83
CA THR A 405 21.44 -9.12 2.52
C THR A 405 22.72 -9.91 2.23
N ILE A 406 22.79 -10.58 1.07
CA ILE A 406 24.04 -11.19 0.58
C ILE A 406 25.11 -10.15 0.23
N TYR A 407 24.72 -8.89 0.01
CA TYR A 407 25.59 -7.90 -0.59
C TYR A 407 26.55 -7.26 0.43
N PRO A 408 27.81 -7.01 0.02
CA PRO A 408 28.67 -5.98 0.60
C PRO A 408 27.95 -4.83 1.34
N THR A 409 27.98 -4.81 2.67
CA THR A 409 27.34 -3.75 3.47
C THR A 409 28.38 -2.90 4.21
N GLU A 410 28.14 -1.60 4.32
CA GLU A 410 28.89 -0.66 5.16
C GLU A 410 27.92 0.09 6.07
N VAL A 411 28.37 0.39 7.28
CA VAL A 411 27.59 1.12 8.28
C VAL A 411 28.37 2.31 8.80
N ARG A 412 27.73 3.46 8.95
CA ARG A 412 28.35 4.69 9.42
C ARG A 412 28.34 4.74 10.95
N VAL A 413 29.50 4.90 11.57
CA VAL A 413 29.68 4.91 13.03
C VAL A 413 30.71 5.98 13.39
N GLY A 414 30.34 6.94 14.23
CA GLY A 414 31.22 8.05 14.61
C GLY A 414 31.65 8.93 13.42
N GLY A 415 30.76 9.14 12.45
CA GLY A 415 31.03 9.87 11.21
C GLY A 415 31.82 9.09 10.16
N ARG A 416 32.21 7.83 10.42
CA ARG A 416 33.05 7.02 9.52
C ARG A 416 32.28 5.82 8.96
N TRP A 417 32.41 5.56 7.66
CA TRP A 417 31.87 4.36 7.04
C TRP A 417 32.75 3.14 7.37
N VAL A 418 32.15 2.14 8.02
CA VAL A 418 32.78 0.91 8.47
C VAL A 418 32.27 -0.26 7.65
N ARG A 419 33.18 -1.03 7.06
CA ARG A 419 32.83 -2.23 6.32
C ARG A 419 32.32 -3.33 7.25
N VAL A 420 31.16 -3.90 6.93
CA VAL A 420 30.61 -5.05 7.65
C VAL A 420 31.36 -6.32 7.22
N THR A 421 31.95 -7.00 8.20
CA THR A 421 32.65 -8.26 8.00
C THR A 421 31.73 -9.47 8.20
N GLY A 422 32.07 -10.61 7.59
CA GLY A 422 31.27 -11.84 7.69
C GLY A 422 29.90 -11.76 7.01
N GLN A 423 29.78 -10.96 5.95
CA GLN A 423 28.51 -10.68 5.25
C GLN A 423 27.75 -11.95 4.89
N ARG A 424 26.44 -11.92 5.14
CA ARG A 424 25.50 -12.99 4.79
C ARG A 424 24.08 -12.44 4.83
N MET A 425 23.18 -13.11 4.11
CA MET A 425 21.75 -12.90 4.27
C MET A 425 21.25 -13.45 5.62
N ASP A 426 20.12 -12.91 6.06
CA ASP A 426 19.37 -13.35 7.24
C ASP A 426 20.16 -13.27 8.55
N ALA A 427 20.92 -12.19 8.71
CA ALA A 427 21.65 -11.87 9.92
C ALA A 427 21.38 -10.41 10.36
N VAL A 428 22.02 -10.01 11.45
CA VAL A 428 21.98 -8.63 11.96
C VAL A 428 23.39 -8.05 11.97
N VAL A 429 23.52 -6.73 11.89
CA VAL A 429 24.81 -6.05 12.02
C VAL A 429 25.06 -5.68 13.47
N VAL A 430 26.15 -6.21 14.05
CA VAL A 430 26.64 -5.84 15.39
C VAL A 430 27.84 -4.93 15.25
N VAL A 431 27.80 -3.80 15.94
CA VAL A 431 28.86 -2.78 15.97
C VAL A 431 29.59 -2.82 17.31
N ASP A 432 30.88 -3.13 17.26
CA ASP A 432 31.79 -2.89 18.36
C ASP A 432 32.40 -1.49 18.20
N GLY A 433 31.87 -0.55 18.98
CA GLY A 433 32.39 0.82 19.01
C GLY A 433 33.31 1.09 20.20
N ARG A 434 33.83 0.04 20.85
CA ARG A 434 34.92 0.17 21.85
C ARG A 434 36.30 0.14 21.20
N THR A 435 36.38 -0.26 19.93
CA THR A 435 37.62 -0.22 19.14
C THR A 435 37.72 1.08 18.36
N ASP A 436 38.93 1.61 18.19
CA ASP A 436 39.24 2.68 17.23
C ASP A 436 40.24 2.14 16.19
N PRO A 437 39.84 1.99 14.91
CA PRO A 437 38.52 2.30 14.36
C PRO A 437 37.42 1.32 14.81
N PRO A 438 36.14 1.75 14.80
CA PRO A 438 35.00 0.89 15.11
C PRO A 438 34.93 -0.30 14.15
N ARG A 439 34.43 -1.45 14.64
CA ARG A 439 34.29 -2.68 13.86
C ARG A 439 32.82 -3.08 13.73
N ALA A 440 32.42 -3.48 12.52
CA ALA A 440 31.07 -4.00 12.25
C ALA A 440 31.14 -5.45 11.73
N SER A 441 30.25 -6.31 12.21
CA SER A 441 30.18 -7.71 11.80
C SER A 441 28.74 -8.21 11.69
N CYS A 442 28.47 -9.04 10.68
CA CYS A 442 27.21 -9.78 10.59
C CYS A 442 27.18 -10.90 11.64
N ARG A 443 26.13 -10.97 12.44
CA ARG A 443 25.88 -12.05 13.40
C ARG A 443 24.47 -12.62 13.25
N LEU A 444 24.35 -13.92 13.41
CA LEU A 444 23.05 -14.59 13.47
C LEU A 444 22.33 -14.21 14.77
N LEU A 445 21.00 -14.16 14.74
CA LEU A 445 20.17 -13.86 15.93
C LEU A 445 20.60 -14.67 17.15
N ARG A 446 20.83 -15.98 16.98
CA ARG A 446 21.23 -16.89 18.08
C ARG A 446 22.61 -16.60 18.69
N ALA A 447 23.46 -15.85 18.00
CA ALA A 447 24.82 -15.52 18.44
C ALA A 447 24.90 -14.18 19.19
N LEU A 448 23.76 -13.49 19.35
CA LEU A 448 23.69 -12.23 20.08
C LEU A 448 23.85 -12.43 21.58
N THR A 449 24.62 -11.55 22.20
CA THR A 449 24.88 -11.49 23.64
C THR A 449 24.34 -10.19 24.23
N VAL A 450 24.02 -10.19 25.52
CA VAL A 450 23.51 -8.99 26.19
C VAL A 450 24.57 -7.88 26.13
N GLY A 451 24.16 -6.69 25.70
CA GLY A 451 25.05 -5.55 25.51
C GLY A 451 25.66 -5.42 24.11
N ASP A 452 25.50 -6.42 23.23
CA ASP A 452 25.82 -6.24 21.80
C ASP A 452 25.02 -5.05 21.25
N ARG A 453 25.67 -4.15 20.51
CA ARG A 453 25.00 -3.01 19.86
C ARG A 453 24.62 -3.38 18.44
N VAL A 454 23.32 -3.50 18.17
CA VAL A 454 22.76 -3.92 16.89
C VAL A 454 22.27 -2.70 16.11
N VAL A 455 22.57 -2.66 14.81
CA VAL A 455 22.04 -1.63 13.91
C VAL A 455 20.53 -1.80 13.76
N CYS A 456 19.79 -0.72 14.01
CA CYS A 456 18.32 -0.67 13.94
C CYS A 456 17.88 0.45 13.02
N GLY A 457 16.88 0.20 12.17
CA GLY A 457 16.53 1.09 11.07
C GLY A 457 17.48 0.92 9.88
N ILE A 458 17.57 1.96 9.05
CA ILE A 458 18.32 1.98 7.79
C ILE A 458 19.27 3.17 7.67
N GLU A 459 19.18 4.09 8.62
CA GLU A 459 20.04 5.26 8.71
C GLU A 459 21.50 4.80 8.85
N GLY A 460 22.40 5.47 8.13
CA GLY A 460 23.81 5.12 8.15
C GLY A 460 24.13 3.71 7.64
N VAL A 461 23.28 3.07 6.84
CA VAL A 461 23.56 1.77 6.19
C VAL A 461 23.63 1.98 4.67
N ARG A 462 24.69 1.48 4.03
CA ARG A 462 24.79 1.41 2.57
C ARG A 462 25.25 0.05 2.11
N ILE A 463 24.68 -0.44 1.03
CA ILE A 463 25.13 -1.68 0.41
C ILE A 463 25.78 -1.38 -0.94
N HIS A 464 26.59 -2.31 -1.42
CA HIS A 464 27.27 -2.24 -2.70
C HIS A 464 26.92 -3.49 -3.50
N PRO A 465 25.84 -3.48 -4.28
CA PRO A 465 25.51 -4.59 -5.16
C PRO A 465 26.66 -4.80 -6.14
N THR A 466 27.29 -5.99 -6.15
CA THR A 466 28.40 -6.31 -7.06
C THR A 466 27.92 -6.89 -8.40
N HIS A 467 26.63 -7.20 -8.53
CA HIS A 467 25.97 -7.60 -9.77
C HIS A 467 24.44 -7.52 -9.55
N VAL A 468 23.75 -6.72 -10.36
CA VAL A 468 22.29 -6.80 -10.49
C VAL A 468 22.05 -7.84 -11.59
N PRO A 469 21.46 -9.01 -11.31
CA PRO A 469 21.10 -9.94 -12.38
C PRO A 469 20.21 -9.19 -13.38
N ALA A 470 20.48 -9.34 -14.67
CA ALA A 470 19.60 -8.82 -15.70
C ALA A 470 18.16 -9.27 -15.43
N ALA A 471 17.20 -8.34 -15.53
CA ALA A 471 15.78 -8.64 -15.46
C ALA A 471 15.41 -9.66 -16.55
N GLY A 472 15.39 -10.93 -16.19
CA GLY A 472 15.14 -12.03 -17.14
C GLY A 472 15.30 -13.42 -16.55
N GLU A 473 16.18 -13.61 -15.56
CA GLU A 473 16.30 -14.90 -14.87
C GLU A 473 15.28 -15.01 -13.73
N THR A 474 14.02 -15.21 -14.13
CA THR A 474 12.97 -15.68 -13.24
C THR A 474 13.38 -17.08 -12.78
N PHE A 475 13.84 -17.22 -11.53
CA PHE A 475 14.13 -18.53 -10.94
C PHE A 475 12.80 -19.26 -10.67
N GLY A 476 12.21 -19.82 -11.72
CA GLY A 476 10.94 -20.52 -11.69
C GLY A 476 11.11 -21.98 -11.26
N PHE A 477 11.03 -22.25 -9.96
CA PHE A 477 11.01 -23.64 -9.44
C PHE A 477 9.58 -24.24 -9.41
N MET A 478 8.63 -23.72 -10.20
CA MET A 478 7.22 -24.18 -10.19
C MET A 478 6.56 -24.21 -11.58
N THR A 479 7.31 -24.42 -12.66
CA THR A 479 6.73 -24.73 -13.98
C THR A 479 6.87 -26.21 -14.28
N ALA A 480 6.09 -27.01 -13.57
CA ALA A 480 5.80 -28.38 -13.98
C ALA A 480 4.29 -28.58 -13.92
N ASP A 481 3.64 -28.43 -15.06
CA ASP A 481 2.26 -28.88 -15.26
C ASP A 481 2.23 -30.39 -15.15
N THR A 482 1.85 -30.88 -13.98
CA THR A 482 1.34 -32.24 -13.83
C THR A 482 0.14 -32.25 -12.89
N SER A 483 -1.08 -32.11 -13.44
CA SER A 483 -2.20 -32.87 -12.89
C SER A 483 -3.41 -33.00 -13.80
N SER A 484 -4.06 -34.17 -13.68
CA SER A 484 -5.38 -34.47 -14.23
C SER A 484 -6.41 -34.33 -13.10
N GLU A 485 -7.15 -33.22 -13.09
CA GLU A 485 -8.09 -32.79 -12.03
C GLU A 485 -9.08 -33.90 -11.58
N ARG A 486 -9.50 -34.76 -12.51
CA ARG A 486 -10.51 -35.82 -12.29
C ARG A 486 -10.13 -36.90 -11.25
N ARG A 487 -8.85 -37.06 -10.89
CA ARG A 487 -8.42 -38.07 -9.88
C ARG A 487 -8.30 -37.51 -8.46
N VAL A 488 -8.20 -36.19 -8.30
CA VAL A 488 -7.98 -35.55 -7.00
C VAL A 488 -9.26 -35.57 -6.15
N GLU A 489 -10.43 -35.30 -6.75
CA GLU A 489 -11.72 -35.25 -6.06
C GLU A 489 -12.08 -36.59 -5.40
N LEU A 490 -11.97 -37.71 -6.13
CA LEU A 490 -12.26 -39.05 -5.61
C LEU A 490 -11.30 -39.47 -4.48
N ALA A 491 -10.06 -39.00 -4.49
CA ALA A 491 -9.10 -39.24 -3.42
C ALA A 491 -9.44 -38.42 -2.18
N VAL A 492 -9.85 -37.16 -2.35
CA VAL A 492 -10.28 -36.26 -1.27
C VAL A 492 -11.51 -36.83 -0.55
N ASP A 493 -12.54 -37.27 -1.28
CA ASP A 493 -13.74 -37.85 -0.68
C ASP A 493 -13.44 -39.07 0.19
N ARG A 494 -12.59 -39.97 -0.33
CA ARG A 494 -12.15 -41.17 0.40
C ARG A 494 -11.38 -40.83 1.66
N ILE A 495 -10.45 -39.88 1.58
CA ILE A 495 -9.65 -39.43 2.73
C ILE A 495 -10.56 -38.75 3.76
N ALA A 496 -11.48 -37.88 3.33
CA ALA A 496 -12.42 -37.21 4.22
C ALA A 496 -13.31 -38.21 4.97
N TRP A 497 -13.81 -39.25 4.28
CA TRP A 497 -14.59 -40.33 4.88
C TRP A 497 -13.79 -41.12 5.92
N GLU A 498 -12.57 -41.55 5.58
CA GLU A 498 -11.70 -42.26 6.53
C GLU A 498 -11.31 -41.39 7.73
N MET A 499 -10.98 -40.11 7.51
CA MET A 499 -10.66 -39.18 8.60
C MET A 499 -11.83 -39.02 9.57
N ARG A 500 -13.07 -38.95 9.07
CA ARG A 500 -14.27 -38.93 9.90
C ARG A 500 -14.44 -40.24 10.67
N ARG A 501 -14.33 -41.39 10.01
CA ARG A 501 -14.43 -42.72 10.63
C ARG A 501 -13.39 -42.92 11.74
N VAL A 502 -12.15 -42.50 11.50
CA VAL A 502 -11.05 -42.57 12.47
C VAL A 502 -11.32 -41.67 13.68
N ARG A 503 -11.84 -40.47 13.46
CA ARG A 503 -12.21 -39.56 14.56
C ARG A 503 -13.38 -40.11 15.38
N ASP A 504 -14.44 -40.57 14.72
CA ASP A 504 -15.66 -41.02 15.38
C ASP A 504 -15.43 -42.26 16.27
N ARG A 505 -14.40 -43.07 15.96
CA ARG A 505 -13.94 -44.20 16.79
C ARG A 505 -12.84 -43.85 17.82
N GLY A 506 -12.53 -42.57 18.01
CA GLY A 506 -11.48 -42.12 18.94
C GLY A 506 -10.05 -42.47 18.51
N GLY A 507 -9.82 -42.72 17.22
CA GLY A 507 -8.50 -42.99 16.65
C GLY A 507 -7.62 -41.73 16.57
N LYS A 508 -6.38 -41.90 16.10
CA LYS A 508 -5.39 -40.82 15.97
C LYS A 508 -4.98 -40.62 14.52
N ILE A 509 -4.96 -39.38 14.09
CA ILE A 509 -4.51 -38.89 12.80
C ILE A 509 -3.30 -38.00 13.06
N VAL A 510 -2.21 -38.28 12.35
CA VAL A 510 -0.97 -37.52 12.41
C VAL A 510 -0.78 -36.84 11.07
N VAL A 511 -0.54 -35.53 11.08
CA VAL A 511 -0.21 -34.76 9.88
C VAL A 511 1.28 -34.46 9.87
N VAL A 512 1.94 -34.70 8.74
CA VAL A 512 3.31 -34.27 8.49
C VAL A 512 3.26 -33.11 7.50
N GLY A 513 3.59 -31.90 7.97
CA GLY A 513 3.44 -30.66 7.19
C GLY A 513 4.77 -30.01 6.82
N GLY A 514 4.92 -29.68 5.54
CA GLY A 514 6.01 -28.84 5.01
C GLY A 514 5.58 -27.39 4.79
N PRO A 515 6.52 -26.44 4.60
CA PRO A 515 6.23 -25.02 4.43
C PRO A 515 5.32 -24.71 3.21
N VAL A 516 5.32 -25.58 2.20
CA VAL A 516 4.44 -25.49 1.02
C VAL A 516 2.95 -25.44 1.40
N VAL A 517 2.54 -26.03 2.53
CA VAL A 517 1.17 -25.92 3.03
C VAL A 517 0.77 -24.46 3.26
N ILE A 518 1.71 -23.63 3.72
CA ILE A 518 1.48 -22.19 3.88
C ILE A 518 1.59 -21.48 2.53
N HIS A 519 2.64 -21.75 1.75
CA HIS A 519 2.89 -21.11 0.45
C HIS A 519 1.73 -21.26 -0.55
N THR A 520 0.95 -22.34 -0.45
CA THR A 520 -0.20 -22.64 -1.32
C THR A 520 -1.54 -22.18 -0.74
N GLY A 521 -1.54 -21.43 0.36
CA GLY A 521 -2.77 -20.97 1.03
C GLY A 521 -3.50 -22.06 1.84
N GLY A 522 -2.93 -23.25 2.01
CA GLY A 522 -3.51 -24.37 2.76
C GLY A 522 -3.55 -24.18 4.29
N GLY A 523 -2.84 -23.19 4.83
CA GLY A 523 -2.71 -22.93 6.27
C GLY A 523 -4.04 -22.86 7.04
N PRO A 524 -4.99 -21.97 6.65
CA PRO A 524 -6.30 -21.86 7.30
C PRO A 524 -7.13 -23.15 7.29
N HIS A 525 -6.97 -23.97 6.25
CA HIS A 525 -7.66 -25.25 6.12
C HIS A 525 -7.10 -26.29 7.10
N LEU A 526 -5.78 -26.39 7.21
CA LEU A 526 -5.14 -27.28 8.19
C LEU A 526 -5.42 -26.82 9.63
N ALA A 527 -5.37 -25.51 9.90
CA ALA A 527 -5.75 -24.95 11.20
C ALA A 527 -7.19 -25.33 11.57
N ARG A 528 -8.11 -25.31 10.61
CA ARG A 528 -9.51 -25.75 10.81
C ARG A 528 -9.63 -27.24 11.12
N LEU A 529 -8.84 -28.11 10.48
CA LEU A 529 -8.81 -29.54 10.78
C LEU A 529 -8.30 -29.81 12.20
N VAL A 530 -7.26 -29.09 12.64
CA VAL A 530 -6.75 -29.13 14.01
C VAL A 530 -7.83 -28.67 14.99
N ARG A 531 -8.45 -27.51 14.75
CA ARG A 531 -9.53 -26.96 15.59
C ARG A 531 -10.71 -27.89 15.74
N ARG A 532 -11.09 -28.60 14.67
CA ARG A 532 -12.18 -29.58 14.65
C ARG A 532 -11.77 -30.97 15.15
N SER A 533 -10.60 -31.09 15.76
CA SER A 533 -10.08 -32.34 16.36
C SER A 533 -9.95 -33.50 15.37
N TYR A 534 -9.70 -33.22 14.09
CA TYR A 534 -9.34 -34.23 13.10
C TYR A 534 -7.84 -34.55 13.09
N VAL A 535 -7.01 -33.76 13.78
CA VAL A 535 -5.55 -33.93 13.82
C VAL A 535 -5.10 -34.02 15.27
N GLN A 536 -4.51 -35.15 15.65
CA GLN A 536 -4.08 -35.43 17.03
C GLN A 536 -2.59 -35.15 17.25
N ALA A 537 -1.79 -35.16 16.17
CA ALA A 537 -0.40 -34.72 16.22
C ALA A 537 0.01 -34.07 14.90
N LEU A 538 0.83 -33.01 15.01
CA LEU A 538 1.46 -32.34 13.88
C LEU A 538 2.97 -32.53 13.98
N LEU A 539 3.56 -33.11 12.94
CA LEU A 539 5.00 -33.23 12.76
C LEU A 539 5.45 -32.24 11.69
N ALA A 540 6.32 -31.31 12.05
CA ALA A 540 6.74 -30.23 11.17
C ALA A 540 8.18 -29.79 11.42
N GLY A 541 8.83 -29.30 10.36
CA GLY A 541 10.12 -28.63 10.46
C GLY A 541 9.99 -27.14 10.78
N ASN A 542 11.12 -26.47 10.99
CA ASN A 542 11.15 -25.02 11.30
C ASN A 542 10.49 -24.17 10.22
N GLY A 543 10.55 -24.57 8.95
CA GLY A 543 9.94 -23.83 7.83
C GLY A 543 8.44 -23.63 8.01
N LEU A 544 7.67 -24.72 8.19
CA LEU A 544 6.22 -24.62 8.41
C LEU A 544 5.92 -23.72 9.62
N ALA A 545 6.64 -23.91 10.73
CA ALA A 545 6.40 -23.17 11.95
C ALA A 545 6.67 -21.66 11.79
N ALA A 546 7.77 -21.30 11.12
CA ALA A 546 8.11 -19.91 10.89
C ALA A 546 7.13 -19.23 9.92
N HIS A 547 6.72 -19.91 8.84
CA HIS A 547 5.77 -19.34 7.88
C HIS A 547 4.34 -19.28 8.39
N ASP A 548 3.88 -20.25 9.19
CA ASP A 548 2.57 -20.17 9.84
C ASP A 548 2.47 -18.95 10.78
N ILE A 549 3.54 -18.69 11.52
CA ILE A 549 3.62 -17.53 12.43
C ILE A 549 3.79 -16.22 11.64
N GLU A 550 4.60 -16.22 10.59
CA GLU A 550 4.73 -15.09 9.65
C GLU A 550 3.36 -14.72 9.05
N GLN A 551 2.61 -15.71 8.57
CA GLN A 551 1.28 -15.53 8.01
C GLN A 551 0.31 -14.98 9.06
N ALA A 552 0.33 -15.52 10.28
CA ALA A 552 -0.55 -15.07 11.36
C ALA A 552 -0.23 -13.65 11.87
N LEU A 553 1.02 -13.19 11.75
CA LEU A 553 1.45 -11.88 12.22
C LEU A 553 1.33 -10.80 11.14
N PHE A 554 1.59 -11.16 9.88
CA PHE A 554 1.81 -10.19 8.81
C PHE A 554 0.99 -10.48 7.55
N GLY A 555 0.27 -11.59 7.48
CA GLY A 555 -0.45 -12.02 6.28
C GLY A 555 0.48 -12.53 5.16
N THR A 556 1.78 -12.70 5.42
CA THR A 556 2.79 -13.03 4.41
C THR A 556 3.41 -14.41 4.60
N SER A 557 3.98 -14.95 3.53
CA SER A 557 4.90 -16.09 3.60
C SER A 557 6.09 -15.89 2.67
N LEU A 558 7.31 -15.89 3.21
CA LEU A 558 8.51 -15.42 2.50
C LEU A 558 8.30 -14.03 1.89
N GLY A 559 7.43 -13.24 2.51
CA GLY A 559 7.06 -11.95 1.99
C GLY A 559 6.13 -11.93 0.79
N VAL A 560 5.39 -13.00 0.50
CA VAL A 560 4.29 -13.02 -0.48
C VAL A 560 2.94 -12.99 0.22
N ASP A 561 1.99 -12.18 -0.26
CA ASP A 561 0.58 -12.18 0.15
C ASP A 561 -0.07 -13.43 -0.41
N LEU A 562 -0.52 -14.32 0.47
CA LEU A 562 -1.06 -15.61 0.06
C LEU A 562 -2.48 -15.52 -0.53
N LYS A 563 -3.20 -14.40 -0.34
CA LYS A 563 -4.53 -14.19 -0.94
C LYS A 563 -4.43 -13.62 -2.35
N ARG A 564 -3.40 -12.81 -2.60
CA ARG A 564 -3.21 -12.06 -3.86
C ARG A 564 -2.11 -12.63 -4.76
N GLY A 565 -1.22 -13.48 -4.23
CA GLY A 565 -0.09 -14.04 -4.97
C GLY A 565 1.01 -13.03 -5.30
N ILE A 566 1.00 -11.85 -4.66
CA ILE A 566 1.91 -10.73 -4.92
C ILE A 566 2.90 -10.56 -3.76
N ASN A 567 4.10 -10.05 -4.04
CA ASN A 567 5.07 -9.75 -2.99
C ASN A 567 4.58 -8.63 -2.06
N VAL A 568 4.52 -8.90 -0.75
CA VAL A 568 4.13 -7.95 0.29
C VAL A 568 5.32 -7.11 0.73
N GLN A 569 5.02 -5.84 0.97
CA GLN A 569 5.94 -4.81 1.41
C GLN A 569 6.79 -5.24 2.62
N GLY A 570 8.12 -5.16 2.52
CA GLY A 570 9.06 -5.62 3.57
C GLY A 570 9.00 -7.11 3.90
N GLY A 571 8.34 -7.92 3.08
CA GLY A 571 8.05 -9.31 3.40
C GLY A 571 9.27 -10.21 3.67
N HIS A 572 10.42 -9.92 3.05
CA HIS A 572 11.69 -10.65 3.29
C HIS A 572 12.16 -10.55 4.75
N ARG A 573 11.85 -9.47 5.48
CA ARG A 573 12.19 -9.33 6.93
C ARG A 573 11.13 -9.93 7.85
N ASN A 574 9.88 -10.03 7.42
CA ASN A 574 8.77 -10.55 8.24
C ASN A 574 9.08 -11.93 8.80
N HIS A 575 9.73 -12.76 7.99
CA HIS A 575 10.19 -14.08 8.39
C HIS A 575 11.16 -14.04 9.59
N LEU A 576 12.21 -13.21 9.53
CA LEU A 576 13.14 -13.06 10.65
C LEU A 576 12.52 -12.36 11.86
N TYR A 577 11.58 -11.43 11.64
CA TYR A 577 10.85 -10.78 12.72
C TYR A 577 9.96 -11.78 13.47
N ALA A 578 9.28 -12.67 12.76
CA ALA A 578 8.52 -13.78 13.36
C ALA A 578 9.44 -14.69 14.21
N ILE A 579 10.61 -15.07 13.68
CA ILE A 579 11.60 -15.86 14.42
C ILE A 579 12.10 -15.10 15.67
N ASN A 580 12.46 -13.83 15.52
CA ASN A 580 12.97 -13.01 16.62
C ASN A 580 11.90 -12.81 17.71
N LEU A 581 10.65 -12.57 17.34
CA LEU A 581 9.50 -12.43 18.26
C LEU A 581 9.27 -13.70 19.07
N VAL A 582 9.29 -14.87 18.42
CA VAL A 582 9.12 -16.17 19.10
C VAL A 582 10.28 -16.42 20.06
N ARG A 583 11.52 -16.12 19.66
CA ARG A 583 12.70 -16.20 20.52
C ARG A 583 12.60 -15.24 21.72
N GLY A 584 12.19 -14.00 21.48
CA GLY A 584 11.92 -12.98 22.50
C GLY A 584 10.79 -13.36 23.46
N SER A 585 9.85 -14.18 23.01
CA SER A 585 8.78 -14.75 23.85
C SER A 585 9.24 -15.95 24.68
N GLY A 586 10.35 -16.59 24.32
CA GLY A 586 10.85 -17.83 24.93
C GLY A 586 10.27 -19.10 24.31
N GLY A 587 9.56 -19.00 23.19
CA GLY A 587 8.94 -20.10 22.48
C GLY A 587 7.54 -19.77 21.94
N ILE A 588 7.03 -20.62 21.05
CA ILE A 588 5.73 -20.45 20.36
C ILE A 588 4.59 -20.47 21.38
N ARG A 589 4.67 -21.38 22.37
CA ARG A 589 3.69 -21.49 23.46
C ARG A 589 3.53 -20.16 24.20
N GLN A 590 4.64 -19.56 24.60
CA GLN A 590 4.64 -18.31 25.34
C GLN A 590 4.15 -17.14 24.48
N ALA A 591 4.47 -17.12 23.18
CA ALA A 591 3.97 -16.12 22.26
C ALA A 591 2.44 -16.18 22.11
N VAL A 592 1.86 -17.39 22.04
CA VAL A 592 0.40 -17.60 22.03
C VAL A 592 -0.23 -17.19 23.37
N GLU A 593 0.34 -17.62 24.51
CA GLU A 593 -0.17 -17.31 25.85
C GLU A 593 -0.15 -15.80 26.16
N ARG A 594 0.79 -15.04 25.56
CA ARG A 594 0.87 -13.57 25.66
C ARG A 594 -0.05 -12.85 24.66
N GLY A 595 -0.79 -13.58 23.83
CA GLY A 595 -1.69 -13.00 22.81
C GLY A 595 -0.97 -12.33 21.64
N LEU A 596 0.32 -12.64 21.43
CA LEU A 596 1.09 -12.14 20.29
C LEU A 596 0.78 -12.90 19.00
N ILE A 597 0.48 -14.19 19.12
CA ILE A 597 0.01 -15.04 18.01
C ILE A 597 -1.45 -15.41 18.31
N ARG A 598 -2.37 -15.03 17.42
CA ARG A 598 -3.82 -15.12 17.67
C ARG A 598 -4.56 -16.08 16.74
N GLU A 599 -3.88 -16.58 15.72
CA GLU A 599 -4.42 -17.48 14.70
C GLU A 599 -3.30 -18.34 14.07
N GLY A 600 -3.65 -19.25 13.16
CA GLY A 600 -2.72 -20.16 12.50
C GLY A 600 -2.75 -21.61 13.01
N ILE A 601 -2.04 -22.49 12.32
CA ILE A 601 -1.97 -23.93 12.64
C ILE A 601 -1.41 -24.13 14.04
N LEU A 602 -0.32 -23.44 14.39
CA LEU A 602 0.36 -23.58 15.67
C LEU A 602 -0.42 -22.96 16.83
N TYR A 603 -1.20 -21.92 16.57
CA TYR A 603 -2.16 -21.36 17.54
C TYR A 603 -3.24 -22.39 17.88
N GLU A 604 -3.88 -22.98 16.86
CA GLU A 604 -4.92 -23.99 17.05
C GLU A 604 -4.36 -25.26 17.70
N ALA A 605 -3.16 -25.70 17.31
CA ALA A 605 -2.48 -26.85 17.93
C ALA A 605 -2.21 -26.60 19.43
N ARG A 606 -1.89 -25.37 19.83
CA ARG A 606 -1.68 -25.02 21.23
C ARG A 606 -2.97 -24.99 22.03
N ARG A 607 -4.08 -24.52 21.43
CA ARG A 607 -5.41 -24.50 22.06
C ARG A 607 -6.05 -25.88 22.15
N ALA A 608 -5.82 -26.73 21.14
CA ALA A 608 -6.32 -28.09 21.08
C ALA A 608 -5.56 -29.05 22.03
N ALA A 609 -4.36 -28.68 22.49
CA ALA A 609 -3.60 -29.49 23.45
C ALA A 609 -4.34 -29.52 24.82
N PRO A 610 -4.83 -30.69 25.28
CA PRO A 610 -5.63 -30.78 26.49
C PRO A 610 -4.84 -30.32 27.72
N GLY A 611 -5.46 -29.43 28.50
CA GLY A 611 -5.00 -29.07 29.84
C GLY A 611 -4.95 -30.31 30.73
N ARG A 612 -3.77 -30.65 31.26
CA ARG A 612 -3.63 -31.67 32.28
C ARG A 612 -4.25 -31.19 33.60
N ARG A 613 -5.43 -31.71 33.93
CA ARG A 613 -5.74 -32.13 35.31
C ARG A 613 -5.71 -33.66 35.34
N ALA A 614 -4.51 -34.25 35.35
CA ALA A 614 -4.24 -35.62 35.81
C ALA A 614 -2.73 -35.84 35.88
N ARG A 615 -2.26 -36.45 36.98
CA ARG A 615 -0.86 -36.77 37.26
C ARG A 615 -0.30 -37.77 36.22
N GLY A 616 0.96 -37.60 35.84
CA GLY A 616 1.78 -38.63 35.19
C GLY A 616 1.92 -38.55 33.66
N ALA A 617 3.08 -39.00 33.16
CA ALA A 617 3.48 -39.21 31.76
C ALA A 617 3.64 -37.97 30.85
N ARG A 618 4.87 -37.45 30.70
CA ARG A 618 5.29 -36.39 29.73
C ARG A 618 5.02 -36.79 28.26
N ALA A 619 4.68 -35.83 27.40
CA ALA A 619 4.77 -35.94 25.93
C ALA A 619 5.36 -34.63 25.35
N PRO A 620 6.49 -34.67 24.62
CA PRO A 620 7.16 -33.47 24.12
C PRO A 620 6.76 -33.10 22.68
N VAL A 621 6.78 -31.81 22.37
CA VAL A 621 6.98 -31.30 21.00
C VAL A 621 8.49 -31.32 20.76
N HIS A 622 8.98 -32.21 19.89
CA HIS A 622 10.40 -32.25 19.55
C HIS A 622 10.70 -31.33 18.36
N SER A 623 11.32 -30.18 18.64
CA SER A 623 12.18 -29.47 17.69
C SER A 623 13.63 -29.88 17.96
N SER A 624 14.27 -30.61 17.05
CA SER A 624 15.64 -31.08 17.25
C SER A 624 16.65 -29.92 17.18
N SER A 625 17.23 -29.54 18.31
CA SER A 625 18.38 -28.63 18.38
C SER A 625 19.65 -29.28 18.96
N ARG A 626 19.78 -30.61 18.88
CA ARG A 626 21.01 -31.31 19.31
C ARG A 626 21.42 -32.35 18.26
N ALA A 627 22.67 -32.23 17.80
CA ALA A 627 23.32 -33.18 16.90
C ALA A 627 23.39 -34.57 17.55
N PRO A 628 22.98 -35.66 16.87
CA PRO A 628 23.16 -37.01 17.39
C PRO A 628 24.57 -37.52 17.10
N ARG A 629 25.25 -38.00 18.16
CA ARG A 629 26.41 -38.90 18.03
C ARG A 629 25.91 -40.24 17.45
N TRP A 630 26.42 -40.60 16.28
CA TRP A 630 26.14 -41.89 15.64
C TRP A 630 26.87 -43.03 16.36
N ARG A 631 26.13 -43.99 16.92
CA ARG A 631 26.64 -45.35 17.20
C ARG A 631 26.10 -46.26 16.10
N ALA A 632 27.03 -46.86 15.34
CA ALA A 632 26.75 -47.77 14.25
C ALA A 632 26.25 -49.13 14.75
N LEU A 633 25.11 -49.59 14.22
CA LEU A 633 24.78 -51.02 14.16
C LEU A 633 25.25 -51.53 12.80
N ARG A 634 26.20 -52.48 12.85
CA ARG A 634 26.71 -53.21 11.68
C ARG A 634 25.62 -54.16 11.19
N GLY A 635 25.29 -54.05 9.90
CA GLY A 635 24.52 -55.01 9.13
C GLY A 635 25.06 -55.02 7.71
N SER A 636 25.67 -56.13 7.33
CA SER A 636 26.48 -56.37 6.14
C SER A 636 25.65 -56.61 4.88
N PHE A 637 25.96 -55.90 3.79
CA PHE A 637 25.75 -56.33 2.39
C PHE A 637 26.87 -55.72 1.50
N PRO A 638 27.27 -56.39 0.40
CA PRO A 638 28.63 -56.35 -0.13
C PRO A 638 28.97 -55.10 -0.98
N ARG A 639 30.26 -54.75 -0.97
CA ARG A 639 30.88 -53.65 -1.71
C ARG A 639 30.87 -53.92 -3.22
N ALA A 640 30.40 -52.94 -4.01
CA ALA A 640 30.82 -52.75 -5.39
C ALA A 640 31.88 -51.62 -5.44
N SER A 641 33.05 -51.93 -5.99
CA SER A 641 34.19 -51.01 -6.14
C SER A 641 33.93 -49.97 -7.25
N PRO A 642 34.39 -48.70 -7.09
CA PRO A 642 34.30 -47.70 -8.15
C PRO A 642 35.50 -47.79 -9.10
N GLY A 643 35.23 -47.91 -10.40
CA GLY A 643 36.23 -47.78 -11.47
C GLY A 643 36.69 -46.31 -11.68
N PRO A 644 37.82 -46.09 -12.37
CA PRO A 644 38.58 -44.85 -12.29
C PRO A 644 38.01 -43.71 -13.16
N ARG A 645 38.18 -42.48 -12.67
CA ARG A 645 37.93 -41.23 -13.38
C ARG A 645 38.86 -41.10 -14.60
N ARG A 646 38.29 -40.82 -15.77
CA ARG A 646 39.03 -40.28 -16.93
C ARG A 646 38.63 -38.82 -17.13
N THR A 647 39.64 -37.96 -17.12
CA THR A 647 39.65 -36.57 -17.57
C THR A 647 39.72 -36.50 -19.10
N ALA A 648 38.97 -35.60 -19.74
CA ALA A 648 39.17 -35.17 -21.12
C ALA A 648 38.75 -33.69 -21.31
N PRO A 649 39.31 -32.97 -22.30
CA PRO A 649 39.61 -31.52 -22.26
C PRO A 649 38.56 -30.65 -23.02
N PRO A 650 38.74 -29.31 -23.11
CA PRO A 650 37.67 -28.37 -23.49
C PRO A 650 37.51 -28.21 -25.02
N ASP A 651 36.42 -27.56 -25.40
CA ASP A 651 36.04 -27.08 -26.74
C ASP A 651 35.40 -28.10 -27.71
N ALA A 652 34.05 -28.12 -27.72
CA ALA A 652 33.25 -28.38 -28.91
C ALA A 652 31.81 -27.84 -28.72
N ASN A 653 31.52 -26.77 -29.46
CA ASN A 653 30.25 -26.07 -29.59
C ASN A 653 29.20 -26.92 -30.35
N PRO A 654 27.96 -27.16 -29.83
CA PRO A 654 26.98 -27.93 -30.58
C PRO A 654 25.70 -27.14 -30.87
N PHE A 655 25.70 -26.18 -31.82
CA PHE A 655 24.48 -25.76 -32.54
C PHE A 655 24.82 -25.17 -33.93
N PRO A 656 24.06 -25.50 -34.99
CA PRO A 656 24.36 -25.11 -36.37
C PRO A 656 23.89 -23.67 -36.68
N GLN A 657 24.68 -22.95 -37.48
CA GLN A 657 24.33 -21.63 -38.03
C GLN A 657 23.18 -21.73 -39.06
N PRO A 658 22.22 -20.79 -39.08
CA PRO A 658 21.24 -20.69 -40.17
C PRO A 658 21.84 -20.04 -41.42
N ALA A 659 21.52 -20.62 -42.57
CA ALA A 659 21.95 -20.17 -43.89
C ALA A 659 21.37 -18.79 -44.28
N ARG A 660 22.23 -17.96 -44.88
CA ARG A 660 21.87 -16.72 -45.58
C ARG A 660 21.04 -17.03 -46.83
N MET A 661 19.84 -16.46 -46.95
CA MET A 661 19.18 -16.24 -48.24
C MET A 661 19.45 -14.80 -48.69
N THR A 662 20.03 -14.70 -49.87
CA THR A 662 20.38 -13.49 -50.61
C THR A 662 19.15 -12.82 -51.22
N SER A 663 19.16 -11.49 -51.19
CA SER A 663 18.27 -10.58 -51.92
C SER A 663 18.36 -10.72 -53.44
N ALA A 664 17.22 -10.66 -54.13
CA ALA A 664 17.11 -10.01 -55.45
C ALA A 664 15.65 -9.66 -55.79
N ARG A 665 15.45 -8.35 -56.06
CA ARG A 665 14.30 -7.63 -56.63
C ARG A 665 13.18 -7.21 -55.70
#